data_AF-A0A6N2X9N5-F1
#
_entry.id   AF-A0A6N2X9N5-F1
#
_cell.length_a   1.000
_cell.length_b   1.000
_cell.length_c   1.000
_cell.angle_alpha   90.00
_cell.angle_beta   90.00
_cell.angle_gamma   90.00
#
_symmetry.space_group_name_H-M   'P 1'
#
loop_
_entity.id
_entity.type
_entity.pdbx_description
1 polymer ?
#
loop_
_entity_poly.entity_id
_entity_poly.type
_entity_poly.pdbx_seq_one_letter_code
_entity_poly.pdbx_strand_id
1 'polypeptide(L)'
;MNKKLLLSLFALVGVSVCLSAADEARLLRFPATNGNEIVFSYAGDLYRVPVTGGEAQRLTSHVGYEMFPRFSPDGKTIAFTGQYDGNTEVYTIPATGGEPQRLTYTATNSRDDLGDRMGPNNIVMTWTPDGKQIIYRNRISDGFAGKLYSVNQEGGMPEIIPLPEGGFCSYSPDGKRLAYNRTMREFRTWKYYKGGMADDVWIYDPAKKSVENITNNVAQDIFPMWIGDDIFFLSDRDRTMNIFVYNTKTKQTSKVTNFTEYDVKFPSASGNTIVFENGGYIYKMDAATRQPEKVNISLASDNIYARSAIKNGAKYLTAASASPDGERVVVTARGEVFNLPSTKGVTKNITRTPGAHERNAQWSPDGKYIAYISDATGETELYLQDVVEGNPVQLTKNNDTYIRSFEWSPDSKKIVYTDRQNRINLLDVASRQVTMLLQDPMGEPQDVTFSPDSKWLTYTRDADNEITVVYVYDIAGKKEYPVTDKWYNSSSPVFSTDGKYLIFSSARDFNPTYGWLEWNHVYNNMYGVYLALLSKDTPSPFIQKDAGMKNDSESEASKATEKTAGKKEAKQETASASLVKFDPEGITERIIKLPLSASYYANFYSNGKKVYYWGNGGTKFFDLEGQKEETVADGAMMTVTPGSQKALFYKDNKLYVTAIPEGAANLSTPVNMDNMSITIDYPKEWAQIFDEAWRAYRDGFYLENMHGVDWKAIKQKYSVLLPYAKTRLDLNYIIGEMIGELNCGHAYVNPGETDKPARIKTGLLGAEISADKSGFFRLDKILPGASWSKELRSPLTEPGIEAKAGEYIVAIDGIPTNTVKNIYALLVGKADVPTEISLNSKPQLAGARKIVISPLENEYPLYHYNWVQNNLKKVEKASNGRIGYIYIPDMGPEGLNEFSRYFYPQLDKEGLIIDDRANGGGNVSPMILERLSREPYRLTMGRGTKHVGTIPDAVQVGPKVCLINKYSASDGDLFPWGFRALGLGKLIGTRTWGGIVGISGPLPYMDGTDIRVPFFTSYDAKTGQWIIENHGVDPDILIDNDPVKEWNGEDEQLNKAIEEVMKELQDRKPLPPVPAPRDFSK
;
A
#
# COMPACT_ATOMS: atom_id res chain seq x y z
N MET A 1 27.24 -32.25 -89.02
CA MET A 1 26.35 -32.71 -87.94
C MET A 1 27.21 -33.43 -86.91
N ASN A 2 27.27 -32.98 -85.66
CA ASN A 2 27.16 -33.84 -84.47
C ASN A 2 27.71 -33.21 -83.19
N LYS A 3 26.91 -33.41 -82.14
CA LYS A 3 27.07 -33.14 -80.72
C LYS A 3 28.51 -33.29 -80.20
N LYS A 4 28.94 -32.33 -79.37
CA LYS A 4 29.67 -32.54 -78.10
C LYS A 4 29.76 -31.21 -77.33
N LEU A 5 28.97 -31.09 -76.26
CA LEU A 5 28.98 -29.97 -75.32
C LEU A 5 28.42 -30.50 -74.00
N LEU A 6 29.28 -30.67 -72.99
CA LEU A 6 28.92 -30.84 -71.57
C LEU A 6 30.19 -30.93 -70.73
N LEU A 7 30.13 -30.33 -69.54
CA LEU A 7 31.15 -30.18 -68.50
C LEU A 7 32.20 -29.10 -68.72
N SER A 8 32.00 -27.95 -68.07
CA SER A 8 33.03 -27.25 -67.25
C SER A 8 32.43 -25.97 -66.66
N LEU A 9 31.49 -26.04 -65.71
CA LEU A 9 31.14 -24.90 -64.84
C LEU A 9 30.34 -25.35 -63.62
N PHE A 10 31.00 -25.89 -62.59
CA PHE A 10 30.40 -26.07 -61.26
C PHE A 10 31.51 -26.15 -60.21
N ALA A 11 31.93 -24.99 -59.68
CA ALA A 11 32.56 -24.82 -58.36
C ALA A 11 32.85 -23.34 -58.10
N LEU A 12 31.88 -22.59 -57.57
CA LEU A 12 32.16 -21.42 -56.73
C LEU A 12 30.97 -21.16 -55.80
N VAL A 13 31.03 -21.84 -54.66
CA VAL A 13 30.74 -21.34 -53.29
C VAL A 13 29.72 -20.19 -53.21
N GLY A 14 28.46 -20.56 -52.96
CA GLY A 14 27.49 -19.67 -52.32
C GLY A 14 27.43 -20.02 -50.83
N VAL A 15 28.19 -19.31 -49.99
CA VAL A 15 27.93 -19.29 -48.55
C VAL A 15 26.66 -18.47 -48.35
N SER A 16 25.54 -19.15 -48.15
CA SER A 16 24.32 -18.53 -47.61
C SER A 16 24.60 -18.16 -46.16
N VAL A 17 24.94 -16.90 -45.92
CA VAL A 17 24.90 -16.31 -44.58
C VAL A 17 23.42 -16.25 -44.19
N CYS A 18 22.99 -17.18 -43.33
CA CYS A 18 21.77 -17.00 -42.55
C CYS A 18 22.03 -15.84 -41.57
N LEU A 19 21.73 -14.61 -41.98
CA LEU A 19 21.50 -13.50 -41.05
C LEU A 19 20.24 -13.86 -40.26
N SER A 20 20.40 -14.39 -39.03
CA SER A 20 19.32 -14.31 -38.06
C SER A 20 19.00 -12.84 -37.86
N ALA A 21 17.80 -12.41 -38.24
CA ALA A 21 17.31 -11.11 -37.82
C ALA A 21 17.36 -11.09 -36.29
N ALA A 22 18.14 -10.20 -35.69
CA ALA A 22 18.13 -10.01 -34.25
C ALA A 22 16.71 -9.57 -33.83
N ASP A 23 16.16 -10.17 -32.79
CA ASP A 23 14.83 -9.81 -32.28
C ASP A 23 14.82 -8.33 -31.88
N GLU A 24 13.79 -7.60 -32.31
CA GLU A 24 13.61 -6.18 -32.01
C GLU A 24 13.36 -5.98 -30.50
N ALA A 25 14.07 -5.03 -29.89
CA ALA A 25 13.95 -4.74 -28.47
C ALA A 25 12.69 -3.89 -28.16
N ARG A 26 12.08 -4.15 -27.00
CA ARG A 26 10.89 -3.43 -26.50
C ARG A 26 11.02 -3.25 -24.98
N LEU A 27 10.16 -2.39 -24.41
CA LEU A 27 10.27 -1.85 -23.04
C LEU A 27 11.55 -1.02 -22.85
N LEU A 28 11.87 -0.22 -23.87
CA LEU A 28 12.96 0.75 -23.83
C LEU A 28 12.46 2.03 -23.15
N ARG A 29 12.97 2.35 -21.96
CA ARG A 29 12.43 3.41 -21.08
C ARG A 29 13.36 4.63 -21.01
N PHE A 30 12.79 5.78 -20.64
CA PHE A 30 13.53 7.03 -20.33
C PHE A 30 14.54 7.49 -21.40
N PRO A 31 14.16 7.60 -22.69
CA PRO A 31 15.11 7.97 -23.74
C PRO A 31 15.61 9.43 -23.63
N ALA A 32 16.88 9.63 -23.99
CA ALA A 32 17.52 10.94 -24.19
C ALA A 32 18.43 10.97 -25.40
N THR A 33 18.59 12.15 -26.02
CA THR A 33 19.39 12.31 -27.24
C THR A 33 20.34 13.51 -27.14
N ASN A 34 21.45 13.44 -27.89
CA ASN A 34 22.33 14.57 -28.20
C ASN A 34 22.16 15.07 -29.65
N GLY A 35 21.14 14.58 -30.37
CA GLY A 35 20.88 14.84 -31.79
C GLY A 35 21.39 13.75 -32.74
N ASN A 36 22.43 13.00 -32.36
CA ASN A 36 23.05 11.96 -33.19
C ASN A 36 22.94 10.54 -32.58
N GLU A 37 22.91 10.45 -31.26
CA GLU A 37 22.79 9.23 -30.48
C GLU A 37 21.59 9.31 -29.54
N ILE A 38 21.10 8.15 -29.12
CA ILE A 38 20.05 7.99 -28.12
C ILE A 38 20.62 7.13 -26.98
N VAL A 39 20.44 7.59 -25.75
CA VAL A 39 20.64 6.80 -24.52
C VAL A 39 19.29 6.49 -23.90
N PHE A 40 19.10 5.29 -23.37
CA PHE A 40 17.85 4.85 -22.75
C PHE A 40 18.13 3.79 -21.67
N SER A 41 17.14 3.52 -20.82
CA SER A 41 17.17 2.45 -19.83
C SER A 41 16.49 1.19 -20.37
N TYR A 42 17.11 0.03 -20.15
CA TYR A 42 16.55 -1.29 -20.45
C TYR A 42 16.99 -2.28 -19.38
N ALA A 43 16.02 -3.01 -18.80
CA ALA A 43 16.26 -4.02 -17.76
C ALA A 43 17.06 -3.53 -16.54
N GLY A 44 17.01 -2.22 -16.24
CA GLY A 44 17.74 -1.59 -15.14
C GLY A 44 19.01 -0.86 -15.56
N ASP A 45 19.53 -1.05 -16.77
CA ASP A 45 20.80 -0.45 -17.20
C ASP A 45 20.66 0.58 -18.32
N LEU A 46 21.67 1.43 -18.49
CA LEU A 46 21.77 2.36 -19.61
C LEU A 46 22.37 1.70 -20.85
N TYR A 47 21.75 1.97 -22.00
CA TYR A 47 22.20 1.58 -23.33
C TYR A 47 22.25 2.79 -24.25
N ARG A 48 23.11 2.73 -25.27
CA ARG A 48 23.27 3.77 -26.29
C ARG A 48 23.17 3.20 -27.70
N VAL A 49 22.55 3.94 -28.60
CA VAL A 49 22.38 3.58 -30.02
C VAL A 49 22.43 4.83 -30.91
N PRO A 50 22.86 4.74 -32.18
CA PRO A 50 22.69 5.84 -33.12
C PRO A 50 21.21 6.22 -33.29
N VAL A 51 20.92 7.49 -33.59
CA VAL A 51 19.55 8.00 -33.87
C VAL A 51 18.92 7.35 -35.12
N THR A 52 19.71 6.66 -35.93
CA THR A 52 19.25 5.85 -37.07
C THR A 52 18.87 4.43 -36.69
N GLY A 53 19.09 4.01 -35.44
CA GLY A 53 18.87 2.65 -34.95
C GLY A 53 20.07 1.73 -35.13
N GLY A 54 19.84 0.43 -34.91
CA GLY A 54 20.87 -0.62 -34.95
C GLY A 54 21.04 -1.33 -33.61
N GLU A 55 22.21 -1.94 -33.42
CA GLU A 55 22.55 -2.64 -32.18
C GLU A 55 22.93 -1.65 -31.08
N ALA A 56 22.27 -1.77 -29.92
CA ALA A 56 22.53 -0.91 -28.77
C ALA A 56 23.72 -1.42 -27.95
N GLN A 57 24.59 -0.49 -27.53
CA GLN A 57 25.73 -0.74 -26.66
C GLN A 57 25.34 -0.50 -25.20
N ARG A 58 25.53 -1.50 -24.33
CA ARG A 58 25.37 -1.34 -22.87
C ARG A 58 26.46 -0.42 -22.30
N LEU A 59 26.08 0.52 -21.45
CA LEU A 59 26.97 1.49 -20.80
C LEU A 59 27.19 1.20 -19.31
N THR A 60 26.18 0.68 -18.62
CA THR A 60 26.20 0.40 -17.17
C THR A 60 25.84 -1.05 -16.87
N SER A 61 26.24 -1.53 -15.69
CA SER A 61 25.91 -2.87 -15.20
C SER A 61 26.00 -2.91 -13.68
N HIS A 62 24.87 -2.75 -12.99
CA HIS A 62 24.82 -2.78 -11.53
C HIS A 62 23.47 -3.31 -11.02
N VAL A 63 23.41 -3.68 -9.74
CA VAL A 63 22.14 -4.03 -9.09
C VAL A 63 21.31 -2.78 -8.80
N GLY A 64 20.05 -2.77 -9.22
CA GLY A 64 19.16 -1.61 -9.12
C GLY A 64 18.86 -1.02 -10.48
N TYR A 65 18.55 0.28 -10.52
CA TYR A 65 18.11 0.94 -11.75
C TYR A 65 18.91 2.21 -12.04
N GLU A 66 19.42 2.30 -13.26
CA GLU A 66 19.88 3.52 -13.90
C GLU A 66 18.80 4.11 -14.80
N MET A 67 18.42 5.35 -14.51
CA MET A 67 17.20 5.97 -15.02
C MET A 67 17.44 7.43 -15.41
N PHE A 68 16.53 7.97 -16.24
CA PHE A 68 16.52 9.39 -16.62
C PHE A 68 17.86 9.96 -17.10
N PRO A 69 18.55 9.31 -18.05
CA PRO A 69 19.80 9.83 -18.58
C PRO A 69 19.60 11.17 -19.30
N ARG A 70 20.60 12.04 -19.26
CA ARG A 70 20.68 13.32 -19.98
C ARG A 70 22.12 13.57 -20.44
N PHE A 71 22.30 13.76 -21.73
CA PHE A 71 23.59 14.19 -22.28
C PHE A 71 23.92 15.62 -21.82
N SER A 72 25.19 15.87 -21.51
CA SER A 72 25.73 17.22 -21.40
C SER A 72 25.57 17.96 -22.73
N PRO A 73 25.54 19.31 -22.74
CA PRO A 73 25.40 20.09 -23.98
C PRO A 73 26.48 19.80 -25.04
N ASP A 74 27.67 19.37 -24.63
CA ASP A 74 28.76 18.96 -25.53
C ASP A 74 28.70 17.48 -25.97
N GLY A 75 27.73 16.72 -25.45
CA GLY A 75 27.48 15.32 -25.77
C GLY A 75 28.48 14.31 -25.17
N LYS A 76 29.47 14.75 -24.37
CA LYS A 76 30.56 13.89 -23.88
C LYS A 76 30.27 13.16 -22.58
N THR A 77 29.32 13.66 -21.79
CA THR A 77 28.99 13.14 -20.46
C THR A 77 27.50 12.86 -20.40
N ILE A 78 27.10 11.82 -19.66
CA ILE A 78 25.71 11.49 -19.37
C ILE A 78 25.51 11.66 -17.87
N ALA A 79 24.59 12.54 -17.45
CA ALA A 79 24.07 12.56 -16.09
C ALA A 79 22.85 11.66 -16.00
N PHE A 80 22.69 10.93 -14.91
CA PHE A 80 21.57 10.00 -14.74
C PHE A 80 21.30 9.74 -13.24
N THR A 81 20.15 9.15 -12.95
CA THR A 81 19.76 8.72 -11.61
C THR A 81 20.15 7.25 -11.43
N GLY A 82 20.90 6.90 -10.39
CA GLY A 82 21.42 5.54 -10.17
C GLY A 82 21.46 5.14 -8.70
N GLN A 83 21.80 3.88 -8.40
CA GLN A 83 21.75 3.30 -7.05
C GLN A 83 23.03 2.56 -6.62
N TYR A 84 24.17 2.92 -7.19
CA TYR A 84 25.46 2.22 -6.98
C TYR A 84 25.87 2.11 -5.52
N ASP A 85 25.61 3.16 -4.74
CA ASP A 85 26.04 3.28 -3.34
C ASP A 85 24.88 3.11 -2.36
N GLY A 86 23.89 2.30 -2.73
CA GLY A 86 22.71 1.99 -1.92
C GLY A 86 21.56 2.98 -2.11
N ASN A 87 21.78 4.28 -1.90
CA ASN A 87 20.74 5.30 -2.09
C ASN A 87 20.59 5.70 -3.56
N THR A 88 19.41 6.20 -3.94
CA THR A 88 19.17 6.72 -5.28
C THR A 88 19.78 8.11 -5.37
N GLU A 89 20.73 8.33 -6.27
CA GLU A 89 21.51 9.57 -6.34
C GLU A 89 21.75 9.99 -7.80
N VAL A 90 22.23 11.21 -7.98
CA VAL A 90 22.68 11.72 -9.29
C VAL A 90 24.11 11.24 -9.53
N TYR A 91 24.33 10.63 -10.68
CA TYR A 91 25.63 10.17 -11.16
C TYR A 91 25.95 10.78 -12.53
N THR A 92 27.22 10.79 -12.88
CA THR A 92 27.69 11.03 -14.25
C THR A 92 28.57 9.90 -14.76
N ILE A 93 28.62 9.72 -16.08
CA ILE A 93 29.49 8.76 -16.76
C ILE A 93 29.91 9.35 -18.13
N PRO A 94 31.11 9.04 -18.65
CA PRO A 94 31.44 9.38 -20.03
C PRO A 94 30.42 8.76 -21.01
N ALA A 95 30.08 9.47 -22.09
CA ALA A 95 29.09 8.99 -23.08
C ALA A 95 29.50 7.66 -23.75
N THR A 96 30.79 7.34 -23.73
CA THR A 96 31.36 6.08 -24.22
C THR A 96 31.34 4.93 -23.20
N GLY A 97 30.83 5.17 -21.99
CA GLY A 97 30.93 4.26 -20.85
C GLY A 97 32.17 4.50 -19.98
N GLY A 98 32.25 3.84 -18.82
CA GLY A 98 33.32 3.98 -17.85
C GLY A 98 32.81 3.87 -16.40
N GLU A 99 33.59 4.38 -15.45
CA GLU A 99 33.24 4.40 -14.02
C GLU A 99 32.25 5.54 -13.71
N PRO A 100 31.07 5.25 -13.14
CA PRO A 100 30.13 6.26 -12.67
C PRO A 100 30.71 7.13 -11.54
N GLN A 101 30.44 8.42 -11.57
CA GLN A 101 30.84 9.38 -10.53
C GLN A 101 29.61 9.90 -9.79
N ARG A 102 29.53 9.67 -8.47
CA ARG A 102 28.43 10.14 -7.61
C ARG A 102 28.54 11.65 -7.36
N LEU A 103 27.43 12.38 -7.53
CA LEU A 103 27.40 13.84 -7.33
C LEU A 103 26.60 14.29 -6.10
N THR A 104 25.60 13.51 -5.69
CA THR A 104 24.69 13.86 -4.58
C THR A 104 24.75 12.87 -3.43
N TYR A 105 24.44 13.37 -2.23
CA TYR A 105 24.38 12.61 -0.99
C TYR A 105 23.13 13.07 -0.23
N THR A 106 22.07 12.27 -0.30
CA THR A 106 20.75 12.62 0.21
C THR A 106 20.29 11.64 1.30
N ALA A 107 19.25 12.05 2.03
CA ALA A 107 18.58 11.19 3.00
C ALA A 107 17.96 9.96 2.32
N THR A 108 17.96 8.83 2.99
CA THR A 108 17.25 7.65 2.50
C THR A 108 15.75 7.89 2.67
N ASN A 109 15.00 7.83 1.57
CA ASN A 109 13.54 7.94 1.59
C ASN A 109 12.93 6.54 1.51
N SER A 110 11.82 6.32 2.24
CA SER A 110 11.16 5.00 2.28
C SER A 110 10.42 4.72 0.97
N ARG A 111 9.84 5.76 0.36
CA ARG A 111 9.14 5.70 -0.93
C ARG A 111 10.03 6.18 -2.07
N ASP A 112 11.06 5.41 -2.41
CA ASP A 112 12.11 5.79 -3.38
C ASP A 112 12.36 4.73 -4.47
N ASP A 113 11.37 3.90 -4.74
CA ASP A 113 11.45 2.83 -5.74
C ASP A 113 10.82 3.26 -7.06
N LEU A 114 11.32 2.72 -8.18
CA LEU A 114 10.75 2.98 -9.51
C LEU A 114 9.31 2.43 -9.64
N GLY A 115 8.96 1.39 -8.88
CA GLY A 115 7.62 0.84 -8.80
C GLY A 115 6.66 1.61 -7.88
N ASP A 116 7.13 2.59 -7.10
CA ASP A 116 6.25 3.44 -6.28
C ASP A 116 5.55 4.49 -7.15
N ARG A 117 4.29 4.78 -6.83
CA ARG A 117 3.44 5.74 -7.57
C ARG A 117 3.95 7.19 -7.56
N MET A 118 4.89 7.56 -6.68
CA MET A 118 5.56 8.88 -6.65
C MET A 118 6.88 8.88 -7.44
N GLY A 119 7.35 7.70 -7.86
CA GLY A 119 8.60 7.50 -8.56
C GLY A 119 9.84 7.65 -7.66
N PRO A 120 11.03 7.45 -8.24
CA PRO A 120 12.29 7.61 -7.52
C PRO A 120 12.56 9.09 -7.17
N ASN A 121 13.45 9.31 -6.22
CA ASN A 121 14.06 10.60 -5.94
C ASN A 121 15.30 10.82 -6.80
N ASN A 122 15.82 12.05 -6.71
CA ASN A 122 17.00 12.49 -7.44
C ASN A 122 16.90 12.27 -8.95
N ILE A 123 15.71 12.47 -9.52
CA ILE A 123 15.45 12.34 -10.95
C ILE A 123 16.19 13.44 -11.70
N VAL A 124 17.13 13.06 -12.56
CA VAL A 124 17.84 14.00 -13.44
C VAL A 124 16.88 14.55 -14.50
N MET A 125 16.74 15.87 -14.55
CA MET A 125 15.78 16.56 -15.41
C MET A 125 16.44 17.12 -16.66
N THR A 126 17.49 17.92 -16.51
CA THR A 126 18.21 18.59 -17.60
C THR A 126 19.57 19.10 -17.14
N TRP A 127 20.39 19.55 -18.08
CA TRP A 127 21.57 20.39 -17.82
C TRP A 127 21.22 21.87 -17.98
N THR A 128 22.00 22.76 -17.35
CA THR A 128 22.04 24.16 -17.78
C THR A 128 22.66 24.26 -19.17
N PRO A 129 22.28 25.25 -20.01
CA PRO A 129 22.81 25.36 -21.38
C PRO A 129 24.33 25.53 -21.46
N ASP A 130 24.97 26.05 -20.38
CA ASP A 130 26.42 26.17 -20.29
C ASP A 130 27.14 24.88 -19.85
N GLY A 131 26.40 23.81 -19.53
CA GLY A 131 26.90 22.50 -19.13
C GLY A 131 27.48 22.41 -17.73
N LYS A 132 27.39 23.47 -16.90
CA LYS A 132 28.03 23.49 -15.58
C LYS A 132 27.22 22.86 -14.48
N GLN A 133 25.89 22.89 -14.59
CA GLN A 133 24.97 22.43 -13.55
C GLN A 133 24.01 21.38 -14.10
N ILE A 134 23.71 20.39 -13.27
CA ILE A 134 22.70 19.37 -13.50
C ILE A 134 21.50 19.70 -12.63
N ILE A 135 20.33 19.79 -13.25
CA ILE A 135 19.05 20.01 -12.57
C ILE A 135 18.42 18.65 -12.30
N TYR A 136 17.99 18.44 -11.06
CA TYR A 136 17.33 17.22 -10.63
C TYR A 136 16.19 17.51 -9.66
N ARG A 137 15.20 16.61 -9.59
CA ARG A 137 14.12 16.68 -8.59
C ARG A 137 14.44 15.80 -7.40
N ASN A 138 14.31 16.36 -6.20
CA ASN A 138 14.38 15.61 -4.96
C ASN A 138 13.17 15.89 -4.06
N ARG A 139 12.80 14.90 -3.24
CA ARG A 139 11.78 15.02 -2.20
C ARG A 139 12.43 14.87 -0.83
N ILE A 140 11.85 15.56 0.14
CA ILE A 140 12.20 15.36 1.55
C ILE A 140 11.17 14.39 2.12
N SER A 141 11.61 13.18 2.50
CA SER A 141 10.74 12.11 2.99
C SER A 141 9.62 11.74 1.99
N ASP A 142 8.46 11.32 2.50
CA ASP A 142 7.41 10.63 1.74
C ASP A 142 6.29 11.57 1.25
N GLY A 143 6.50 12.88 1.31
CA GLY A 143 5.53 13.91 0.94
C GLY A 143 5.20 13.96 -0.56
N PHE A 144 4.08 14.62 -0.90
CA PHE A 144 3.56 14.77 -2.27
C PHE A 144 4.26 15.85 -3.11
N ALA A 145 5.20 16.61 -2.53
CA ALA A 145 5.89 17.69 -3.23
C ALA A 145 7.36 17.34 -3.49
N GLY A 146 7.83 17.60 -4.72
CA GLY A 146 9.24 17.58 -5.09
C GLY A 146 9.75 18.99 -5.33
N LYS A 147 11.05 19.21 -5.11
CA LYS A 147 11.73 20.48 -5.41
C LYS A 147 12.81 20.26 -6.45
N LEU A 148 13.06 21.29 -7.25
CA LEU A 148 14.16 21.33 -8.20
C LEU A 148 15.45 21.79 -7.50
N TYR A 149 16.48 20.98 -7.63
CA TYR A 149 17.83 21.24 -7.15
C TYR A 149 18.78 21.35 -8.33
N SER A 150 19.86 22.10 -8.16
CA SER A 150 21.01 22.14 -9.05
C SER A 150 22.27 21.67 -8.34
N VAL A 151 23.03 20.79 -8.98
CA VAL A 151 24.37 20.36 -8.52
C VAL A 151 25.40 20.57 -9.63
N ASN A 152 26.61 20.97 -9.25
CA ASN A 152 27.70 21.16 -10.20
C ASN A 152 28.08 19.82 -10.82
N GLN A 153 28.50 19.83 -12.09
CA GLN A 153 28.95 18.63 -12.80
C GLN A 153 30.10 17.89 -12.11
N GLU A 154 30.88 18.59 -11.27
CA GLU A 154 31.96 18.01 -10.48
C GLU A 154 31.56 17.67 -9.01
N GLY A 155 30.27 17.72 -8.70
CA GLY A 155 29.70 17.49 -7.37
C GLY A 155 29.74 18.72 -6.46
N GLY A 156 29.21 18.59 -5.25
CA GLY A 156 29.19 19.67 -4.26
C GLY A 156 27.88 19.73 -3.48
N MET A 157 27.70 20.78 -2.68
CA MET A 157 26.41 21.08 -2.05
C MET A 157 25.41 21.52 -3.11
N PRO A 158 24.22 20.88 -3.18
CA PRO A 158 23.17 21.32 -4.09
C PRO A 158 22.54 22.65 -3.67
N GLU A 159 22.05 23.40 -4.64
CA GLU A 159 21.23 24.60 -4.43
C GLU A 159 19.79 24.32 -4.87
N ILE A 160 18.81 24.94 -4.20
CA ILE A 160 17.39 24.81 -4.57
C ILE A 160 17.04 25.93 -5.55
N ILE A 161 16.36 25.61 -6.66
CA ILE A 161 15.77 26.63 -7.53
C ILE A 161 14.66 27.33 -6.71
N PRO A 162 14.61 28.68 -6.62
CA PRO A 162 13.72 29.46 -5.74
C PRO A 162 12.20 29.32 -5.98
N LEU A 163 11.67 28.12 -5.86
CA LEU A 163 10.30 27.70 -6.11
C LEU A 163 9.90 26.67 -5.02
N PRO A 164 8.65 26.70 -4.53
CA PRO A 164 8.19 25.82 -3.45
C PRO A 164 8.11 24.36 -3.87
N GLU A 165 7.85 24.12 -5.16
CA GLU A 165 7.70 22.81 -5.78
C GLU A 165 8.20 22.85 -7.24
N GLY A 166 8.55 21.69 -7.80
CA GLY A 166 8.95 21.56 -9.20
C GLY A 166 9.21 20.12 -9.66
N GLY A 167 8.96 19.88 -10.95
CA GLY A 167 9.10 18.60 -11.64
C GLY A 167 9.87 18.74 -12.95
N PHE A 168 9.45 18.04 -14.00
CA PHE A 168 10.13 18.10 -15.31
C PHE A 168 10.24 19.52 -15.83
N CYS A 169 11.40 19.85 -16.40
CA CYS A 169 11.73 21.22 -16.79
C CYS A 169 12.67 21.28 -18.01
N SER A 170 12.68 22.44 -18.67
CA SER A 170 13.53 22.73 -19.83
C SER A 170 13.87 24.22 -19.91
N TYR A 171 15.14 24.54 -20.11
CA TYR A 171 15.60 25.92 -20.23
C TYR A 171 15.25 26.51 -21.59
N SER A 172 14.96 27.81 -21.62
CA SER A 172 14.93 28.57 -22.87
C SER A 172 16.27 28.47 -23.61
N PRO A 173 16.30 28.63 -24.95
CA PRO A 173 17.55 28.51 -25.72
C PRO A 173 18.68 29.46 -25.26
N ASP A 174 18.35 30.59 -24.66
CA ASP A 174 19.30 31.56 -24.10
C ASP A 174 19.67 31.30 -22.62
N GLY A 175 19.08 30.26 -22.00
CA GLY A 175 19.31 29.86 -20.61
C GLY A 175 18.74 30.80 -19.55
N LYS A 176 17.94 31.81 -19.92
CA LYS A 176 17.48 32.84 -18.98
C LYS A 176 16.15 32.52 -18.30
N ARG A 177 15.35 31.62 -18.86
CA ARG A 177 14.03 31.23 -18.35
C ARG A 177 13.92 29.71 -18.29
N LEU A 178 13.03 29.22 -17.42
CA LEU A 178 12.81 27.80 -17.22
C LEU A 178 11.32 27.48 -17.41
N ALA A 179 10.99 26.65 -18.40
CA ALA A 179 9.68 26.01 -18.47
C ALA A 179 9.68 24.81 -17.51
N TYR A 180 8.66 24.67 -16.66
CA TYR A 180 8.62 23.61 -15.65
C TYR A 180 7.19 23.20 -15.28
N ASN A 181 7.07 21.96 -14.81
CA ASN A 181 5.90 21.44 -14.11
C ASN A 181 6.03 21.69 -12.59
N ARG A 182 4.91 21.94 -11.90
CA ARG A 182 4.87 22.14 -10.45
C ARG A 182 4.61 20.84 -9.69
N THR A 183 3.80 19.97 -10.28
CA THR A 183 3.29 18.75 -9.65
C THR A 183 3.94 17.51 -10.30
N MET A 184 4.02 16.40 -9.55
CA MET A 184 4.57 15.13 -10.05
C MET A 184 3.52 14.02 -10.01
N ARG A 185 3.30 13.37 -11.17
CA ARG A 185 2.29 12.31 -11.36
C ARG A 185 2.65 11.27 -12.41
N GLU A 186 3.80 11.39 -13.05
CA GLU A 186 4.24 10.59 -14.19
C GLU A 186 4.36 9.08 -13.91
N PHE A 187 4.36 8.68 -12.64
CA PHE A 187 4.38 7.28 -12.18
C PHE A 187 3.02 6.78 -11.65
N ARG A 188 1.99 7.64 -11.64
CA ARG A 188 0.65 7.23 -11.19
C ARG A 188 -0.06 6.41 -12.24
N THR A 189 -0.75 5.38 -11.77
CA THR A 189 -1.56 4.43 -12.55
C THR A 189 -2.99 4.94 -12.73
N TRP A 190 -3.11 6.18 -13.21
CA TRP A 190 -4.40 6.86 -13.41
C TRP A 190 -4.35 7.73 -14.67
N LYS A 191 -4.82 7.17 -15.79
CA LYS A 191 -4.89 7.88 -17.08
C LYS A 191 -6.12 8.78 -17.15
N TYR A 192 -6.05 9.84 -17.96
CA TYR A 192 -7.16 10.77 -18.21
C TYR A 192 -7.65 11.50 -16.94
N TYR A 193 -6.70 11.78 -16.05
CA TYR A 193 -6.98 12.39 -14.77
C TYR A 193 -7.27 13.89 -14.90
N LYS A 194 -8.29 14.36 -14.17
CA LYS A 194 -8.77 15.75 -14.19
C LYS A 194 -8.93 16.38 -12.81
N GLY A 195 -8.42 15.71 -11.77
CA GLY A 195 -8.42 16.24 -10.41
C GLY A 195 -7.40 17.36 -10.20
N GLY A 196 -7.32 17.90 -8.98
CA GLY A 196 -6.53 19.10 -8.67
C GLY A 196 -5.03 19.00 -8.92
N MET A 197 -4.46 17.80 -9.05
CA MET A 197 -3.05 17.62 -9.41
C MET A 197 -2.80 17.60 -10.94
N ALA A 198 -3.82 17.81 -11.78
CA ALA A 198 -3.64 17.84 -13.22
C ALA A 198 -2.78 19.07 -13.53
N ASP A 199 -1.53 18.82 -13.91
CA ASP A 199 -0.52 19.87 -13.90
C ASP A 199 -0.50 20.64 -15.21
N ASP A 200 0.04 21.85 -15.13
CA ASP A 200 0.26 22.75 -16.26
C ASP A 200 1.76 22.97 -16.49
N VAL A 201 2.09 23.55 -17.65
CA VAL A 201 3.43 24.08 -17.92
C VAL A 201 3.49 25.55 -17.49
N TRP A 202 4.50 25.88 -16.69
CA TRP A 202 4.77 27.23 -16.21
C TRP A 202 6.12 27.74 -16.71
N ILE A 203 6.27 29.05 -16.91
CA ILE A 203 7.55 29.70 -17.21
C ILE A 203 8.00 30.48 -15.97
N TYR A 204 9.14 30.11 -15.42
CA TYR A 204 9.85 30.88 -14.39
C TYR A 204 10.88 31.82 -15.03
N ASP A 205 10.80 33.11 -14.68
CA ASP A 205 11.77 34.14 -15.03
C ASP A 205 12.50 34.59 -13.75
N PRO A 206 13.74 34.11 -13.51
CA PRO A 206 14.51 34.46 -12.32
C PRO A 206 14.90 35.94 -12.26
N ALA A 207 15.07 36.60 -13.42
CA ALA A 207 15.44 38.01 -13.45
C ALA A 207 14.27 38.91 -13.04
N LYS A 208 13.05 38.55 -13.46
CA LYS A 208 11.82 39.25 -13.07
C LYS A 208 11.23 38.78 -11.75
N LYS A 209 11.68 37.64 -11.23
CA LYS A 209 11.11 36.97 -10.06
C LYS A 209 9.59 36.73 -10.24
N SER A 210 9.23 36.15 -11.36
CA SER A 210 7.83 35.91 -11.73
C SER A 210 7.63 34.54 -12.35
N VAL A 211 6.41 34.02 -12.27
CA VAL A 211 5.96 32.83 -13.01
C VAL A 211 4.74 33.14 -13.90
N GLU A 212 4.60 32.43 -15.01
CA GLU A 212 3.45 32.50 -15.93
C GLU A 212 2.95 31.08 -16.24
N ASN A 213 1.68 30.76 -15.98
CA ASN A 213 1.04 29.53 -16.47
C ASN A 213 0.72 29.71 -17.97
N ILE A 214 1.22 28.83 -18.83
CA ILE A 214 1.08 28.96 -20.28
C ILE A 214 0.10 27.96 -20.91
N THR A 215 -0.38 26.96 -20.16
CA THR A 215 -1.29 25.93 -20.69
C THR A 215 -2.70 26.03 -20.14
N ASN A 216 -2.86 26.26 -18.84
CA ASN A 216 -4.13 26.42 -18.12
C ASN A 216 -5.22 25.44 -18.58
N ASN A 217 -4.99 24.14 -18.42
CA ASN A 217 -5.83 23.07 -18.92
C ASN A 217 -6.35 22.18 -17.78
N VAL A 218 -7.51 21.56 -17.98
CA VAL A 218 -8.08 20.58 -17.03
C VAL A 218 -7.39 19.22 -17.12
N ALA A 219 -6.81 18.91 -18.29
CA ALA A 219 -6.02 17.72 -18.52
C ALA A 219 -4.55 18.00 -18.18
N GLN A 220 -3.76 16.95 -18.04
CA GLN A 220 -2.35 17.09 -17.66
C GLN A 220 -1.53 17.60 -18.84
N ASP A 221 -0.69 18.60 -18.60
CA ASP A 221 0.29 19.14 -19.55
C ASP A 221 1.71 19.07 -18.94
N ILE A 222 2.49 18.06 -19.34
CA ILE A 222 3.72 17.65 -18.64
C ILE A 222 4.92 17.45 -19.57
N PHE A 223 6.13 17.40 -19.01
CA PHE A 223 7.41 17.24 -19.74
C PHE A 223 7.68 18.35 -20.78
N PRO A 224 7.82 19.62 -20.35
CA PRO A 224 8.13 20.71 -21.28
C PRO A 224 9.51 20.52 -21.93
N MET A 225 9.61 20.84 -23.22
CA MET A 225 10.82 20.82 -24.04
C MET A 225 10.86 22.10 -24.86
N TRP A 226 11.74 23.04 -24.49
CA TRP A 226 11.83 24.35 -25.11
C TRP A 226 12.81 24.35 -26.30
N ILE A 227 12.28 24.54 -27.51
CA ILE A 227 13.04 24.50 -28.77
C ILE A 227 12.72 25.77 -29.58
N GLY A 228 13.70 26.68 -29.69
CA GLY A 228 13.49 27.96 -30.37
C GLY A 228 12.41 28.80 -29.67
N ASP A 229 11.37 29.17 -30.42
CA ASP A 229 10.21 29.91 -29.90
C ASP A 229 9.09 28.98 -29.38
N ASP A 230 9.24 27.67 -29.51
CA ASP A 230 8.21 26.68 -29.20
C ASP A 230 8.55 25.92 -27.90
N ILE A 231 7.52 25.58 -27.12
CA ILE A 231 7.58 24.68 -25.98
C ILE A 231 6.71 23.47 -26.31
N PHE A 232 7.35 22.33 -26.56
CA PHE A 232 6.66 21.05 -26.73
C PHE A 232 6.38 20.43 -25.38
N PHE A 233 5.30 19.68 -25.23
CA PHE A 233 4.91 19.01 -23.99
C PHE A 233 3.96 17.84 -24.28
N LEU A 234 3.73 16.97 -23.31
CA LEU A 234 2.72 15.90 -23.40
C LEU A 234 1.39 16.36 -22.85
N SER A 235 0.29 15.94 -23.49
CA SER A 235 -1.06 16.15 -22.99
C SER A 235 -1.99 14.98 -23.28
N ASP A 236 -2.85 14.65 -22.32
CA ASP A 236 -3.97 13.69 -22.44
C ASP A 236 -5.32 14.38 -22.67
N ARG A 237 -5.31 15.65 -23.11
CA ARG A 237 -6.53 16.45 -23.34
C ARG A 237 -7.52 15.83 -24.34
N ASP A 238 -7.04 14.95 -25.21
CA ASP A 238 -7.84 14.18 -26.16
C ASP A 238 -7.75 12.66 -25.91
N ARG A 239 -7.58 12.29 -24.64
CA ARG A 239 -7.47 10.93 -24.12
C ARG A 239 -6.03 10.41 -24.15
N THR A 240 -5.51 9.90 -25.26
CA THR A 240 -4.15 9.32 -25.28
C THR A 240 -3.08 10.41 -25.18
N MET A 241 -2.09 10.25 -24.29
CA MET A 241 -0.97 11.20 -24.16
C MET A 241 -0.25 11.36 -25.50
N ASN A 242 -0.29 12.57 -26.03
CA ASN A 242 0.36 12.96 -27.28
C ASN A 242 1.22 14.20 -27.08
N ILE A 243 2.11 14.48 -28.04
CA ILE A 243 2.90 15.71 -28.03
C ILE A 243 2.01 16.86 -28.54
N PHE A 244 2.04 17.96 -27.79
CA PHE A 244 1.48 19.26 -28.14
C PHE A 244 2.61 20.31 -28.14
N VAL A 245 2.33 21.47 -28.69
CA VAL A 245 3.29 22.57 -28.75
C VAL A 245 2.60 23.90 -28.49
N TYR A 246 3.23 24.73 -27.64
CA TYR A 246 2.87 26.11 -27.37
C TYR A 246 3.93 27.04 -27.96
N ASN A 247 3.52 28.00 -28.79
CA ASN A 247 4.43 28.99 -29.36
C ASN A 247 4.49 30.24 -28.46
N THR A 248 5.67 30.58 -27.96
CA THR A 248 5.87 31.65 -26.96
C THR A 248 5.64 33.06 -27.49
N LYS A 249 5.63 33.25 -28.82
CA LYS A 249 5.36 34.56 -29.47
C LYS A 249 3.88 34.77 -29.74
N THR A 250 3.23 33.78 -30.35
CA THR A 250 1.81 33.84 -30.74
C THR A 250 0.86 33.43 -29.62
N LYS A 251 1.39 32.77 -28.59
CA LYS A 251 0.64 32.15 -27.47
C LYS A 251 -0.37 31.10 -27.91
N GLN A 252 -0.15 30.46 -29.05
CA GLN A 252 -1.04 29.42 -29.59
C GLN A 252 -0.54 28.03 -29.22
N THR A 253 -1.49 27.16 -28.88
CA THR A 253 -1.27 25.72 -28.63
C THR A 253 -1.82 24.89 -29.79
N SER A 254 -1.05 23.89 -30.25
CA SER A 254 -1.47 22.97 -31.31
C SER A 254 -1.03 21.52 -31.02
N LYS A 255 -1.75 20.55 -31.57
CA LYS A 255 -1.43 19.12 -31.46
C LYS A 255 -0.33 18.74 -32.46
N VAL A 256 0.59 17.85 -32.06
CA VAL A 256 1.75 17.44 -32.87
C VAL A 256 1.64 15.98 -33.31
N THR A 257 1.46 15.03 -32.39
CA THR A 257 1.34 13.59 -32.70
C THR A 257 -0.08 13.08 -32.53
N ASN A 258 -0.44 11.96 -33.16
CA ASN A 258 -1.79 11.37 -33.12
C ASN A 258 -1.79 9.87 -32.79
N PHE A 259 -0.99 9.43 -31.82
CA PHE A 259 -1.03 8.05 -31.33
C PHE A 259 -2.37 7.79 -30.62
N THR A 260 -2.96 6.61 -30.88
CA THR A 260 -4.26 6.21 -30.32
C THR A 260 -4.20 4.93 -29.49
N GLU A 261 -3.10 4.17 -29.61
CA GLU A 261 -2.97 2.87 -28.94
C GLU A 261 -2.28 3.03 -27.59
N TYR A 262 -1.06 3.55 -27.53
CA TYR A 262 -0.32 3.75 -26.28
C TYR A 262 -0.02 5.23 -26.06
N ASP A 263 0.16 5.61 -24.80
CA ASP A 263 0.62 6.93 -24.41
C ASP A 263 2.04 7.20 -24.90
N VAL A 264 2.32 8.42 -25.35
CA VAL A 264 3.68 8.93 -25.47
C VAL A 264 4.23 9.17 -24.07
N LYS A 265 5.46 8.71 -23.79
CA LYS A 265 6.07 8.81 -22.46
C LYS A 265 7.52 9.28 -22.48
N PHE A 266 7.90 9.93 -21.37
CA PHE A 266 9.26 10.36 -21.03
C PHE A 266 10.03 11.00 -22.19
N PRO A 267 9.46 12.01 -22.89
CA PRO A 267 10.14 12.63 -24.00
C PRO A 267 11.33 13.45 -23.51
N SER A 268 12.28 13.67 -24.41
CA SER A 268 13.37 14.60 -24.20
C SER A 268 13.85 15.14 -25.55
N ALA A 269 14.57 16.25 -25.51
CA ALA A 269 15.01 16.94 -26.71
C ALA A 269 16.46 17.40 -26.62
N SER A 270 17.14 17.44 -27.77
CA SER A 270 18.40 18.14 -27.96
C SER A 270 18.47 18.72 -29.36
N GLY A 271 18.81 20.00 -29.46
CA GLY A 271 18.69 20.75 -30.71
C GLY A 271 17.26 20.70 -31.24
N ASN A 272 17.07 20.22 -32.47
CA ASN A 272 15.76 20.09 -33.11
C ASN A 272 15.18 18.66 -33.01
N THR A 273 15.87 17.74 -32.34
CA THR A 273 15.48 16.32 -32.27
C THR A 273 14.79 16.03 -30.94
N ILE A 274 13.59 15.49 -31.00
CA ILE A 274 12.81 14.97 -29.86
C ILE A 274 12.83 13.45 -29.92
N VAL A 275 13.06 12.77 -28.79
CA VAL A 275 12.93 11.31 -28.65
C VAL A 275 11.97 10.97 -27.53
N PHE A 276 11.23 9.87 -27.65
CA PHE A 276 10.21 9.48 -26.68
C PHE A 276 9.89 7.99 -26.75
N GLU A 277 9.26 7.46 -25.69
CA GLU A 277 8.74 6.11 -25.63
C GLU A 277 7.27 6.07 -26.13
N ASN A 278 6.92 5.08 -26.95
CA ASN A 278 5.52 4.74 -27.25
C ASN A 278 5.36 3.23 -27.39
N GLY A 279 4.48 2.63 -26.57
CA GLY A 279 4.23 1.18 -26.58
C GLY A 279 5.47 0.33 -26.31
N GLY A 280 6.45 0.85 -25.56
CA GLY A 280 7.73 0.20 -25.27
C GLY A 280 8.81 0.32 -26.35
N TYR A 281 8.55 1.05 -27.45
CA TYR A 281 9.54 1.39 -28.47
C TYR A 281 10.03 2.83 -28.32
N ILE A 282 11.19 3.13 -28.89
CA ILE A 282 11.68 4.51 -29.00
C ILE A 282 11.32 5.08 -30.37
N TYR A 283 10.80 6.30 -30.36
CA TYR A 283 10.56 7.12 -31.54
C TYR A 283 11.47 8.35 -31.51
N LYS A 284 11.78 8.86 -32.70
CA LYS A 284 12.39 10.17 -32.91
C LYS A 284 11.47 11.07 -33.71
N MET A 285 11.60 12.37 -33.55
CA MET A 285 10.88 13.37 -34.32
C MET A 285 11.73 14.62 -34.46
N ASP A 286 11.77 15.18 -35.66
CA ASP A 286 12.31 16.52 -35.87
C ASP A 286 11.22 17.56 -35.55
N ALA A 287 11.53 18.54 -34.70
CA ALA A 287 10.56 19.51 -34.19
C ALA A 287 10.02 20.47 -35.26
N ALA A 288 10.73 20.64 -36.38
CA ALA A 288 10.26 21.47 -37.50
C ALA A 288 9.29 20.69 -38.40
N THR A 289 9.60 19.42 -38.72
CA THR A 289 8.73 18.59 -39.58
C THR A 289 7.58 17.94 -38.84
N ARG A 290 7.71 17.73 -37.52
CA ARG A 290 6.69 17.16 -36.62
C ARG A 290 6.23 15.75 -37.04
N GLN A 291 7.09 14.99 -37.70
CA GLN A 291 6.82 13.61 -38.11
C GLN A 291 7.56 12.62 -37.20
N PRO A 292 6.85 11.80 -36.39
CA PRO A 292 7.49 10.78 -35.57
C PRO A 292 7.85 9.53 -36.39
N GLU A 293 9.04 8.99 -36.15
CA GLU A 293 9.55 7.77 -36.77
C GLU A 293 10.05 6.79 -35.71
N LYS A 294 9.68 5.51 -35.82
CA LYS A 294 10.19 4.46 -34.93
C LYS A 294 11.68 4.22 -35.20
N VAL A 295 12.48 4.17 -34.15
CA VAL A 295 13.90 3.80 -34.23
C VAL A 295 14.01 2.29 -34.02
N ASN A 296 14.46 1.57 -35.04
CA ASN A 296 14.64 0.12 -34.96
C ASN A 296 15.89 -0.19 -34.12
N ILE A 297 15.70 -0.79 -32.94
CA ILE A 297 16.77 -1.08 -31.98
C ILE A 297 16.80 -2.58 -31.70
N SER A 298 17.98 -3.18 -31.79
CA SER A 298 18.25 -4.54 -31.33
C SER A 298 19.26 -4.50 -30.19
N LEU A 299 19.20 -5.45 -29.26
CA LEU A 299 20.22 -5.60 -28.22
C LEU A 299 20.39 -7.07 -27.84
N ALA A 300 21.60 -7.43 -27.43
CA ALA A 300 21.91 -8.72 -26.83
C ALA A 300 22.09 -8.56 -25.32
N SER A 301 21.39 -9.36 -24.52
CA SER A 301 21.50 -9.37 -23.07
C SER A 301 21.40 -10.79 -22.53
N ASP A 302 22.14 -11.06 -21.45
CA ASP A 302 22.07 -12.29 -20.68
C ASP A 302 20.85 -12.33 -19.71
N ASN A 303 20.08 -11.23 -19.65
CA ASN A 303 18.80 -11.10 -18.94
C ASN A 303 18.85 -11.56 -17.47
N ILE A 304 19.90 -11.18 -16.74
CA ILE A 304 20.23 -11.72 -15.40
C ILE A 304 19.04 -11.77 -14.41
N TYR A 305 18.12 -10.81 -14.46
CA TYR A 305 16.96 -10.72 -13.55
C TYR A 305 15.74 -11.55 -14.00
N ALA A 306 15.70 -12.00 -15.24
CA ALA A 306 14.63 -12.85 -15.79
C ALA A 306 15.06 -14.31 -15.97
N ARG A 307 16.31 -14.65 -15.62
CA ARG A 307 16.80 -16.05 -15.64
C ARG A 307 16.12 -16.86 -14.55
N SER A 308 15.81 -18.12 -14.86
CA SER A 308 15.32 -19.06 -13.86
C SER A 308 16.25 -19.15 -12.65
N ALA A 309 15.66 -19.23 -11.47
CA ALA A 309 16.37 -19.28 -10.20
C ALA A 309 15.83 -20.40 -9.32
N ILE A 310 16.60 -20.79 -8.31
CA ILE A 310 16.13 -21.68 -7.25
C ILE A 310 15.99 -20.86 -5.97
N LYS A 311 14.80 -20.86 -5.37
CA LYS A 311 14.52 -20.14 -4.12
C LYS A 311 14.14 -21.10 -3.00
N ASN A 312 14.47 -20.69 -1.77
CA ASN A 312 14.04 -21.39 -0.56
C ASN A 312 12.56 -21.09 -0.30
N GLY A 313 11.69 -22.09 -0.51
CA GLY A 313 10.25 -21.99 -0.34
C GLY A 313 9.80 -21.66 1.08
N ALA A 314 10.61 -21.95 2.11
CA ALA A 314 10.28 -21.65 3.51
C ALA A 314 10.07 -20.14 3.78
N LYS A 315 10.57 -19.27 2.90
CA LYS A 315 10.40 -17.80 3.00
C LYS A 315 9.05 -17.29 2.48
N TYR A 316 8.25 -18.15 1.82
CA TYR A 316 7.06 -17.74 1.07
C TYR A 316 5.78 -18.48 1.51
N LEU A 317 5.75 -18.99 2.74
CA LEU A 317 4.61 -19.74 3.27
C LEU A 317 3.34 -18.87 3.29
N THR A 318 2.25 -19.39 2.73
CA THR A 318 0.94 -18.74 2.73
C THR A 318 -0.14 -19.56 3.44
N ALA A 319 0.01 -20.89 3.47
CA ALA A 319 -0.91 -21.80 4.14
C ALA A 319 -0.19 -23.07 4.59
N ALA A 320 -0.72 -23.72 5.63
CA ALA A 320 -0.25 -25.01 6.10
C ALA A 320 -1.40 -25.85 6.68
N SER A 321 -1.34 -27.16 6.48
CA SER A 321 -2.31 -28.13 7.02
C SER A 321 -1.58 -29.43 7.37
N ALA A 322 -1.84 -30.01 8.53
CA ALA A 322 -1.26 -31.29 8.93
C ALA A 322 -2.11 -32.46 8.42
N SER A 323 -1.45 -33.58 8.09
CA SER A 323 -2.16 -34.84 7.83
C SER A 323 -2.90 -35.31 9.08
N PRO A 324 -3.97 -36.12 8.94
CA PRO A 324 -4.75 -36.60 10.09
C PRO A 324 -3.92 -37.38 11.13
N ASP A 325 -2.89 -38.11 10.69
CA ASP A 325 -1.94 -38.80 11.57
C ASP A 325 -0.84 -37.89 12.15
N GLY A 326 -0.68 -36.68 11.60
CA GLY A 326 0.36 -35.71 11.94
C GLY A 326 1.77 -36.10 11.53
N GLU A 327 1.94 -37.11 10.67
CA GLU A 327 3.25 -37.51 10.14
C GLU A 327 3.71 -36.63 8.97
N ARG A 328 2.77 -35.90 8.36
CA ARG A 328 3.04 -34.98 7.24
C ARG A 328 2.40 -33.62 7.47
N VAL A 329 2.94 -32.61 6.80
CA VAL A 329 2.36 -31.28 6.68
C VAL A 329 2.36 -30.89 5.21
N VAL A 330 1.21 -30.48 4.69
CA VAL A 330 1.15 -29.80 3.40
C VAL A 330 1.31 -28.31 3.64
N VAL A 331 2.12 -27.65 2.83
CA VAL A 331 2.28 -26.19 2.86
C VAL A 331 2.12 -25.64 1.45
N THR A 332 1.56 -24.44 1.35
CA THR A 332 1.60 -23.65 0.13
C THR A 332 2.70 -22.60 0.28
N ALA A 333 3.56 -22.48 -0.73
CA ALA A 333 4.59 -21.45 -0.77
C ALA A 333 4.83 -20.96 -2.21
N ARG A 334 4.77 -19.64 -2.42
CA ARG A 334 5.00 -18.99 -3.72
C ARG A 334 4.28 -19.65 -4.90
N GLY A 335 3.00 -19.97 -4.73
CA GLY A 335 2.21 -20.64 -5.76
C GLY A 335 2.49 -22.11 -5.97
N GLU A 336 3.22 -22.77 -5.07
CA GLU A 336 3.52 -24.21 -5.16
C GLU A 336 3.03 -24.96 -3.91
N VAL A 337 2.70 -26.24 -4.08
CA VAL A 337 2.28 -27.13 -2.99
C VAL A 337 3.40 -28.09 -2.61
N PHE A 338 3.74 -28.12 -1.33
CA PHE A 338 4.75 -29.01 -0.76
C PHE A 338 4.16 -29.96 0.26
N ASN A 339 4.55 -31.23 0.21
CA ASN A 339 4.29 -32.24 1.23
C ASN A 339 5.59 -32.52 2.01
N LEU A 340 5.59 -32.16 3.29
CA LEU A 340 6.73 -32.21 4.20
C LEU A 340 6.55 -33.33 5.24
N PRO A 341 7.62 -34.00 5.68
CA PRO A 341 7.58 -34.82 6.89
C PRO A 341 7.47 -33.92 8.13
N SER A 342 6.65 -34.29 9.12
CA SER A 342 6.58 -33.54 10.38
C SER A 342 7.86 -33.70 11.22
N THR A 343 8.59 -34.80 11.04
CA THR A 343 9.84 -35.11 11.76
C THR A 343 11.01 -35.43 10.81
N LYS A 344 11.07 -36.65 10.26
CA LYS A 344 12.12 -37.10 9.33
C LYS A 344 11.49 -37.68 8.06
N GLY A 345 12.05 -37.36 6.90
CA GLY A 345 11.58 -37.90 5.63
C GLY A 345 11.94 -37.01 4.44
N VAL A 346 11.23 -37.21 3.33
CA VAL A 346 11.45 -36.51 2.06
C VAL A 346 10.44 -35.38 1.90
N THR A 347 10.95 -34.17 1.65
CA THR A 347 10.18 -33.02 1.16
C THR A 347 9.83 -33.22 -0.31
N LYS A 348 8.55 -33.12 -0.67
CA LYS A 348 8.08 -33.21 -2.06
C LYS A 348 7.40 -31.90 -2.48
N ASN A 349 7.89 -31.24 -3.52
CA ASN A 349 7.09 -30.31 -4.31
C ASN A 349 6.22 -31.14 -5.28
N ILE A 350 4.89 -31.07 -5.14
CA ILE A 350 3.93 -31.95 -5.82
C ILE A 350 3.24 -31.31 -7.04
N THR A 351 3.37 -29.99 -7.24
CA THR A 351 2.74 -29.23 -8.34
C THR A 351 3.74 -28.86 -9.44
N ARG A 352 4.83 -28.16 -9.12
CA ARG A 352 5.90 -27.73 -10.05
C ARG A 352 5.36 -26.94 -11.25
N THR A 353 4.51 -25.98 -10.97
CA THR A 353 3.70 -25.24 -11.95
C THR A 353 4.00 -23.73 -11.87
N PRO A 354 5.19 -23.27 -12.31
CA PRO A 354 5.61 -21.87 -12.16
C PRO A 354 4.79 -20.85 -12.98
N GLY A 355 3.79 -21.30 -13.75
CA GLY A 355 2.83 -20.43 -14.46
C GLY A 355 1.41 -20.48 -13.88
N ALA A 356 1.25 -21.06 -12.69
CA ALA A 356 0.00 -21.13 -11.96
C ALA A 356 0.25 -20.71 -10.50
N HIS A 357 -0.81 -20.27 -9.84
CA HIS A 357 -0.81 -19.86 -8.45
C HIS A 357 -1.64 -20.84 -7.63
N GLU A 358 -0.98 -21.89 -7.12
CA GLU A 358 -1.60 -22.78 -6.16
C GLU A 358 -1.66 -22.15 -4.76
N ARG A 359 -2.80 -22.30 -4.06
CA ARG A 359 -3.00 -21.79 -2.70
C ARG A 359 -3.96 -22.60 -1.84
N ASN A 360 -3.89 -22.33 -0.54
CA ASN A 360 -4.72 -22.92 0.50
C ASN A 360 -4.73 -24.46 0.47
N ALA A 361 -3.56 -25.09 0.28
CA ALA A 361 -3.51 -26.55 0.24
C ALA A 361 -3.91 -27.17 1.58
N GLN A 362 -4.78 -28.18 1.55
CA GLN A 362 -5.30 -28.88 2.73
C GLN A 362 -5.30 -30.40 2.53
N TRP A 363 -4.97 -31.14 3.58
CA TRP A 363 -5.16 -32.59 3.62
C TRP A 363 -6.65 -32.95 3.70
N SER A 364 -7.06 -34.01 3.00
CA SER A 364 -8.35 -34.65 3.27
C SER A 364 -8.33 -35.28 4.67
N PRO A 365 -9.45 -35.24 5.42
CA PRO A 365 -9.54 -35.87 6.74
C PRO A 365 -9.27 -37.39 6.78
N ASP A 366 -9.37 -38.09 5.66
CA ASP A 366 -8.99 -39.51 5.53
C ASP A 366 -7.51 -39.74 5.16
N GLY A 367 -6.74 -38.66 4.93
CA GLY A 367 -5.30 -38.69 4.67
C GLY A 367 -4.89 -39.19 3.29
N LYS A 368 -5.84 -39.40 2.37
CA LYS A 368 -5.55 -39.94 1.02
C LYS A 368 -5.28 -38.87 -0.02
N TYR A 369 -5.79 -37.67 0.17
CA TYR A 369 -5.76 -36.62 -0.83
C TYR A 369 -5.25 -35.29 -0.27
N ILE A 370 -4.74 -34.46 -1.16
CA ILE A 370 -4.47 -33.05 -0.92
C ILE A 370 -5.32 -32.26 -1.91
N ALA A 371 -6.17 -31.35 -1.40
CA ALA A 371 -6.86 -30.37 -2.23
C ALA A 371 -6.18 -29.02 -2.16
N TYR A 372 -6.29 -28.22 -3.22
CA TYR A 372 -5.77 -26.87 -3.31
C TYR A 372 -6.55 -26.07 -4.37
N ILE A 373 -6.49 -24.74 -4.27
CA ILE A 373 -6.97 -23.84 -5.31
C ILE A 373 -5.83 -23.64 -6.31
N SER A 374 -6.09 -23.65 -7.61
CA SER A 374 -5.14 -23.30 -8.67
C SER A 374 -5.82 -22.47 -9.73
N ASP A 375 -5.09 -21.54 -10.35
CA ASP A 375 -5.55 -20.77 -11.50
C ASP A 375 -5.00 -21.26 -12.84
N ALA A 376 -4.45 -22.49 -12.90
CA ALA A 376 -3.82 -23.05 -14.09
C ALA A 376 -4.71 -23.09 -15.35
N THR A 377 -6.03 -23.00 -15.19
CA THR A 377 -6.99 -22.92 -16.31
C THR A 377 -7.20 -21.51 -16.85
N GLY A 378 -6.68 -20.50 -16.16
CA GLY A 378 -7.00 -19.09 -16.34
C GLY A 378 -8.06 -18.58 -15.35
N GLU A 379 -8.81 -19.45 -14.66
CA GLU A 379 -9.75 -19.10 -13.57
C GLU A 379 -9.39 -19.90 -12.30
N THR A 380 -9.80 -19.42 -11.12
CA THR A 380 -9.53 -20.15 -9.85
C THR A 380 -10.42 -21.38 -9.73
N GLU A 381 -9.81 -22.57 -9.66
CA GLU A 381 -10.48 -23.85 -9.59
C GLU A 381 -9.92 -24.71 -8.44
N LEU A 382 -10.73 -25.64 -7.93
CA LEU A 382 -10.30 -26.64 -6.95
C LEU A 382 -9.68 -27.85 -7.66
N TYR A 383 -8.53 -28.27 -7.18
CA TYR A 383 -7.81 -29.46 -7.62
C TYR A 383 -7.62 -30.44 -6.46
N LEU A 384 -7.46 -31.71 -6.81
CA LEU A 384 -7.22 -32.81 -5.89
C LEU A 384 -6.04 -33.64 -6.37
N GLN A 385 -5.13 -34.02 -5.48
CA GLN A 385 -4.03 -34.92 -5.80
C GLN A 385 -4.01 -36.09 -4.83
N ASP A 386 -3.99 -37.31 -5.37
CA ASP A 386 -3.77 -38.53 -4.60
C ASP A 386 -2.31 -38.60 -4.14
N VAL A 387 -2.08 -38.90 -2.86
CA VAL A 387 -0.74 -38.87 -2.27
C VAL A 387 0.16 -40.05 -2.66
N VAL A 388 -0.44 -41.11 -3.23
CA VAL A 388 0.24 -42.31 -3.74
C VAL A 388 0.41 -42.25 -5.26
N GLU A 389 -0.68 -42.01 -6.01
CA GLU A 389 -0.68 -42.03 -7.48
C GLU A 389 -0.13 -40.73 -8.10
N GLY A 390 -0.28 -39.60 -7.41
CA GLY A 390 0.41 -38.35 -7.70
C GLY A 390 -0.11 -37.50 -8.86
N ASN A 391 -1.12 -37.91 -9.63
CA ASN A 391 -1.68 -37.07 -10.70
C ASN A 391 -2.75 -36.11 -10.17
N PRO A 392 -2.71 -34.82 -10.52
CA PRO A 392 -3.76 -33.87 -10.14
C PRO A 392 -5.05 -34.08 -10.94
N VAL A 393 -6.18 -33.91 -10.27
CA VAL A 393 -7.54 -34.00 -10.81
C VAL A 393 -8.24 -32.68 -10.56
N GLN A 394 -8.67 -32.02 -11.63
CA GLN A 394 -9.51 -30.82 -11.54
C GLN A 394 -10.92 -31.20 -11.05
N LEU A 395 -11.38 -30.57 -9.97
CA LEU A 395 -12.70 -30.80 -9.38
C LEU A 395 -13.76 -29.79 -9.83
N THR A 396 -13.40 -28.52 -10.02
CA THR A 396 -14.32 -27.47 -10.51
C THR A 396 -13.89 -26.96 -11.88
N LYS A 397 -14.79 -26.35 -12.64
CA LYS A 397 -14.50 -25.78 -13.98
C LYS A 397 -15.37 -24.57 -14.28
N ASN A 398 -14.83 -23.65 -15.06
CA ASN A 398 -15.50 -22.45 -15.53
C ASN A 398 -16.06 -21.58 -14.39
N ASN A 399 -15.33 -21.48 -13.28
CA ASN A 399 -15.69 -20.50 -12.26
C ASN A 399 -15.69 -19.09 -12.86
N ASP A 400 -16.68 -18.31 -12.47
CA ASP A 400 -16.96 -16.96 -12.98
C ASP A 400 -16.41 -15.87 -12.05
N THR A 401 -15.75 -16.25 -10.96
CA THR A 401 -15.16 -15.33 -9.99
C THR A 401 -14.12 -16.03 -9.12
N TYR A 402 -13.36 -15.24 -8.35
CA TYR A 402 -12.29 -15.68 -7.47
C TYR A 402 -12.79 -16.48 -6.25
N ILE A 403 -12.34 -17.73 -6.08
CA ILE A 403 -12.55 -18.54 -4.85
C ILE A 403 -11.75 -17.92 -3.70
N ARG A 404 -12.34 -17.67 -2.53
CA ARG A 404 -11.61 -17.07 -1.41
C ARG A 404 -10.90 -18.13 -0.56
N SER A 405 -11.66 -19.09 -0.05
CA SER A 405 -11.18 -20.20 0.77
C SER A 405 -12.05 -21.44 0.56
N PHE A 406 -11.60 -22.59 1.08
CA PHE A 406 -12.39 -23.82 1.12
C PHE A 406 -12.09 -24.62 2.39
N GLU A 407 -13.00 -25.51 2.76
CA GLU A 407 -12.86 -26.44 3.88
C GLU A 407 -13.40 -27.83 3.53
N TRP A 408 -12.77 -28.87 4.07
CA TRP A 408 -13.18 -30.26 3.89
C TRP A 408 -14.31 -30.66 4.85
N SER A 409 -15.25 -31.48 4.37
CA SER A 409 -16.14 -32.21 5.28
C SER A 409 -15.35 -33.28 6.05
N PRO A 410 -15.63 -33.50 7.35
CA PRO A 410 -14.94 -34.52 8.15
C PRO A 410 -14.98 -35.94 7.57
N ASP A 411 -15.99 -36.29 6.77
CA ASP A 411 -16.10 -37.57 6.08
C ASP A 411 -15.31 -37.66 4.75
N SER A 412 -14.59 -36.59 4.38
CA SER A 412 -13.80 -36.44 3.14
C SER A 412 -14.59 -36.53 1.83
N LYS A 413 -15.92 -36.42 1.85
CA LYS A 413 -16.75 -36.55 0.65
C LYS A 413 -17.11 -35.23 -0.01
N LYS A 414 -17.03 -34.12 0.72
CA LYS A 414 -17.46 -32.81 0.26
C LYS A 414 -16.42 -31.74 0.60
N ILE A 415 -16.44 -30.68 -0.19
CA ILE A 415 -15.70 -29.45 0.06
C ILE A 415 -16.70 -28.30 0.03
N VAL A 416 -16.65 -27.42 1.02
CA VAL A 416 -17.36 -26.13 0.99
C VAL A 416 -16.38 -25.04 0.62
N TYR A 417 -16.77 -24.08 -0.23
CA TYR A 417 -15.93 -22.94 -0.58
C TYR A 417 -16.73 -21.65 -0.73
N THR A 418 -16.08 -20.52 -0.48
CA THR A 418 -16.63 -19.18 -0.69
C THR A 418 -15.96 -18.47 -1.84
N ASP A 419 -16.61 -17.45 -2.41
CA ASP A 419 -16.09 -16.72 -3.55
C ASP A 419 -16.42 -15.22 -3.53
N ARG A 420 -15.90 -14.47 -4.50
CA ARG A 420 -16.05 -13.01 -4.58
C ARG A 420 -17.46 -12.52 -4.89
N GLN A 421 -18.39 -13.38 -5.27
CA GLN A 421 -19.81 -13.05 -5.43
C GLN A 421 -20.63 -13.32 -4.16
N ASN A 422 -19.96 -13.50 -3.01
CA ASN A 422 -20.56 -13.74 -1.68
C ASN A 422 -21.38 -15.03 -1.63
N ARG A 423 -20.92 -16.07 -2.33
CA ARG A 423 -21.61 -17.37 -2.39
C ARG A 423 -20.97 -18.38 -1.44
N ILE A 424 -21.78 -19.27 -0.88
CA ILE A 424 -21.33 -20.54 -0.26
C ILE A 424 -21.67 -21.66 -1.24
N ASN A 425 -20.65 -22.36 -1.72
CA ASN A 425 -20.79 -23.46 -2.66
C ASN A 425 -20.36 -24.78 -2.02
N LEU A 426 -21.08 -25.86 -2.33
CA LEU A 426 -20.80 -27.21 -1.87
C LEU A 426 -20.45 -28.11 -3.06
N LEU A 427 -19.23 -28.63 -3.06
CA LEU A 427 -18.71 -29.56 -4.04
C LEU A 427 -18.78 -30.99 -3.50
N ASP A 428 -19.43 -31.89 -4.23
CA ASP A 428 -19.30 -33.34 -4.02
C ASP A 428 -18.04 -33.84 -4.74
N VAL A 429 -17.10 -34.43 -4.01
CA VAL A 429 -15.75 -34.74 -4.52
C VAL A 429 -15.78 -35.87 -5.56
N ALA A 430 -16.64 -36.87 -5.37
CA ALA A 430 -16.70 -38.04 -6.25
C ALA A 430 -17.37 -37.72 -7.59
N SER A 431 -18.53 -37.05 -7.55
CA SER A 431 -19.30 -36.68 -8.75
C SER A 431 -18.83 -35.38 -9.39
N ARG A 432 -18.08 -34.54 -8.64
CA ARG A 432 -17.64 -33.19 -9.03
C ARG A 432 -18.81 -32.21 -9.25
N GLN A 433 -19.96 -32.52 -8.68
CA GLN A 433 -21.12 -31.65 -8.75
C GLN A 433 -20.98 -30.51 -7.74
N VAL A 434 -21.11 -29.27 -8.22
CA VAL A 434 -21.18 -28.06 -7.39
C VAL A 434 -22.64 -27.67 -7.19
N THR A 435 -23.02 -27.38 -5.95
CA THR A 435 -24.33 -26.84 -5.58
C THR A 435 -24.13 -25.55 -4.80
N MET A 436 -24.70 -24.43 -5.27
CA MET A 436 -24.76 -23.19 -4.49
C MET A 436 -25.75 -23.39 -3.34
N LEU A 437 -25.30 -23.19 -2.10
CA LEU A 437 -26.12 -23.30 -0.90
C LEU A 437 -26.78 -21.97 -0.52
N LEU A 438 -26.04 -20.88 -0.70
CA LEU A 438 -26.41 -19.51 -0.32
C LEU A 438 -25.66 -18.51 -1.20
N GLN A 439 -26.29 -17.37 -1.48
CA GLN A 439 -25.62 -16.14 -1.93
C GLN A 439 -26.13 -14.98 -1.06
N ASP A 440 -25.22 -14.24 -0.42
CA ASP A 440 -25.59 -13.15 0.47
C ASP A 440 -25.40 -11.78 -0.21
N PRO A 441 -26.49 -10.98 -0.36
CA PRO A 441 -26.41 -9.66 -0.97
C PRO A 441 -25.80 -8.58 -0.06
N MET A 442 -25.67 -8.81 1.25
CA MET A 442 -25.10 -7.84 2.20
C MET A 442 -23.57 -7.88 2.20
N GLY A 443 -22.98 -9.06 2.07
CA GLY A 443 -21.53 -9.20 2.16
C GLY A 443 -21.08 -10.65 2.14
N GLU A 444 -19.77 -10.86 2.23
CA GLU A 444 -19.17 -12.18 2.26
C GLU A 444 -19.58 -12.96 3.53
N PRO A 445 -20.16 -14.17 3.40
CA PRO A 445 -20.27 -15.08 4.54
C PRO A 445 -18.89 -15.56 4.98
N GLN A 446 -18.57 -15.42 6.27
CA GLN A 446 -17.25 -15.74 6.81
C GLN A 446 -17.29 -17.00 7.70
N ASP A 447 -16.10 -17.49 8.08
CA ASP A 447 -15.93 -18.58 9.06
C ASP A 447 -16.70 -19.88 8.76
N VAL A 448 -16.82 -20.25 7.47
CA VAL A 448 -17.61 -21.43 7.07
C VAL A 448 -16.93 -22.73 7.50
N THR A 449 -17.54 -23.50 8.41
CA THR A 449 -17.00 -24.80 8.87
C THR A 449 -18.08 -25.89 8.96
N PHE A 450 -17.66 -27.15 8.89
CA PHE A 450 -18.56 -28.31 8.98
C PHE A 450 -18.79 -28.78 10.42
N SER A 451 -19.97 -29.37 10.67
CA SER A 451 -20.19 -30.22 11.84
C SER A 451 -19.37 -31.50 11.79
N PRO A 452 -19.04 -32.12 12.95
CA PRO A 452 -18.26 -33.37 13.00
C PRO A 452 -18.90 -34.56 12.26
N ASP A 453 -20.22 -34.56 12.03
CA ASP A 453 -20.92 -35.57 11.24
C ASP A 453 -21.14 -35.20 9.75
N SER A 454 -20.56 -34.07 9.29
CA SER A 454 -20.63 -33.60 7.90
C SER A 454 -22.05 -33.28 7.38
N LYS A 455 -23.03 -33.12 8.28
CA LYS A 455 -24.44 -32.86 7.93
C LYS A 455 -24.85 -31.40 8.05
N TRP A 456 -24.10 -30.61 8.82
CA TRP A 456 -24.38 -29.20 9.06
C TRP A 456 -23.18 -28.34 8.70
N LEU A 457 -23.45 -27.09 8.35
CA LEU A 457 -22.45 -26.03 8.29
C LEU A 457 -22.74 -25.00 9.38
N THR A 458 -21.71 -24.27 9.80
CA THR A 458 -21.85 -23.01 10.52
C THR A 458 -21.03 -21.94 9.81
N TYR A 459 -21.47 -20.68 9.92
CA TYR A 459 -20.84 -19.52 9.32
C TYR A 459 -21.41 -18.25 9.96
N THR A 460 -20.81 -17.11 9.63
CA THR A 460 -21.27 -15.78 10.01
C THR A 460 -21.69 -15.01 8.78
N ARG A 461 -22.74 -14.19 8.91
CA ARG A 461 -23.16 -13.21 7.90
C ARG A 461 -23.90 -12.05 8.54
N ASP A 462 -23.89 -10.90 7.88
CA ASP A 462 -24.52 -9.69 8.40
C ASP A 462 -26.04 -9.74 8.19
N ALA A 463 -26.77 -9.32 9.20
CA ALA A 463 -28.19 -9.05 9.07
C ALA A 463 -28.44 -7.64 8.49
N ASP A 464 -29.67 -7.34 8.08
CA ASP A 464 -30.05 -6.02 7.52
C ASP A 464 -29.75 -4.82 8.43
N ASN A 465 -29.51 -5.05 9.73
CA ASN A 465 -29.08 -4.02 10.69
C ASN A 465 -27.56 -3.99 10.92
N GLU A 466 -26.79 -4.60 10.01
CA GLU A 466 -25.32 -4.67 10.01
C GLU A 466 -24.71 -5.40 11.22
N ILE A 467 -25.52 -6.18 11.94
CA ILE A 467 -25.03 -7.05 13.01
C ILE A 467 -24.68 -8.42 12.43
N THR A 468 -23.45 -8.87 12.69
CA THR A 468 -22.98 -10.18 12.27
C THR A 468 -23.59 -11.28 13.14
N VAL A 469 -24.27 -12.23 12.51
CA VAL A 469 -25.02 -13.32 13.15
C VAL A 469 -24.36 -14.67 12.83
N VAL A 470 -24.29 -15.56 13.82
CA VAL A 470 -23.87 -16.96 13.64
C VAL A 470 -25.07 -17.79 13.19
N TYR A 471 -24.90 -18.56 12.13
CA TYR A 471 -25.90 -19.47 11.59
C TYR A 471 -25.46 -20.94 11.67
N VAL A 472 -26.45 -21.83 11.70
CA VAL A 472 -26.29 -23.27 11.44
C VAL A 472 -27.16 -23.63 10.24
N TYR A 473 -26.59 -24.32 9.26
CA TYR A 473 -27.25 -24.70 8.01
C TYR A 473 -27.38 -26.22 7.89
N ASP A 474 -28.61 -26.71 7.74
CA ASP A 474 -28.91 -28.09 7.39
C ASP A 474 -28.62 -28.33 5.90
N ILE A 475 -27.58 -29.10 5.60
CA ILE A 475 -27.16 -29.36 4.22
C ILE A 475 -28.23 -30.16 3.46
N ALA A 476 -28.86 -31.15 4.11
CA ALA A 476 -29.84 -32.02 3.47
C ALA A 476 -31.20 -31.33 3.36
N GLY A 477 -31.63 -30.66 4.43
CA GLY A 477 -32.87 -29.88 4.48
C GLY A 477 -32.81 -28.56 3.73
N LYS A 478 -31.62 -28.10 3.34
CA LYS A 478 -31.35 -26.81 2.67
C LYS A 478 -31.95 -25.63 3.42
N LYS A 479 -31.72 -25.60 4.74
CA LYS A 479 -32.34 -24.61 5.63
C LYS A 479 -31.33 -24.09 6.63
N GLU A 480 -31.24 -22.76 6.73
CA GLU A 480 -30.46 -22.08 7.75
C GLU A 480 -31.29 -21.74 8.98
N TYR A 481 -30.60 -21.63 10.11
CA TYR A 481 -31.14 -21.27 11.41
C TYR A 481 -30.17 -20.30 12.09
N PRO A 482 -30.63 -19.10 12.51
CA PRO A 482 -29.80 -18.21 13.31
C PRO A 482 -29.60 -18.83 14.70
N VAL A 483 -28.34 -18.88 15.15
CA VAL A 483 -27.98 -19.29 16.51
C VAL A 483 -27.91 -18.10 17.44
N THR A 484 -27.41 -16.97 16.95
CA THR A 484 -27.41 -15.69 17.69
C THR A 484 -28.51 -14.76 17.21
N ASP A 485 -28.91 -13.86 18.08
CA ASP A 485 -29.82 -12.76 17.76
C ASP A 485 -29.09 -11.61 17.01
N LYS A 486 -29.86 -10.58 16.60
CA LYS A 486 -29.36 -9.39 15.90
C LYS A 486 -28.99 -8.22 16.83
N TRP A 487 -28.68 -8.49 18.11
CA TRP A 487 -28.30 -7.43 19.08
C TRP A 487 -26.79 -7.26 19.23
N TYR A 488 -26.00 -8.31 18.93
CA TYR A 488 -24.56 -8.31 19.18
C TYR A 488 -23.78 -9.02 18.07
N ASN A 489 -22.71 -8.37 17.61
CA ASN A 489 -21.79 -8.95 16.65
C ASN A 489 -21.18 -10.24 17.19
N SER A 490 -21.27 -11.31 16.40
CA SER A 490 -20.80 -12.64 16.76
C SER A 490 -19.96 -13.22 15.62
N SER A 491 -18.87 -13.91 15.95
CA SER A 491 -17.87 -14.34 14.97
C SER A 491 -17.20 -15.69 15.33
N SER A 492 -16.46 -16.25 14.36
CA SER A 492 -15.63 -17.45 14.50
C SER A 492 -16.35 -18.69 15.07
N PRO A 493 -17.51 -19.11 14.54
CA PRO A 493 -18.21 -20.29 15.02
C PRO A 493 -17.49 -21.60 14.68
N VAL A 494 -17.46 -22.56 15.62
CA VAL A 494 -17.00 -23.93 15.38
C VAL A 494 -17.79 -24.94 16.21
N PHE A 495 -18.07 -26.12 15.64
CA PHE A 495 -18.69 -27.22 16.39
C PHE A 495 -17.67 -27.90 17.32
N SER A 496 -18.11 -28.33 18.50
CA SER A 496 -17.32 -29.29 19.30
C SER A 496 -17.29 -30.66 18.61
N THR A 497 -16.18 -31.38 18.74
CA THR A 497 -16.03 -32.68 18.08
C THR A 497 -17.00 -33.75 18.60
N ASP A 498 -17.55 -33.58 19.80
CA ASP A 498 -18.59 -34.44 20.36
C ASP A 498 -20.02 -34.05 19.94
N GLY A 499 -20.18 -32.99 19.14
CA GLY A 499 -21.45 -32.57 18.56
C GLY A 499 -22.43 -31.91 19.52
N LYS A 500 -21.99 -31.54 20.73
CA LYS A 500 -22.87 -30.96 21.77
C LYS A 500 -22.95 -29.45 21.75
N TYR A 501 -21.87 -28.79 21.34
CA TYR A 501 -21.72 -27.34 21.46
C TYR A 501 -21.38 -26.71 20.10
N LEU A 502 -21.88 -25.49 19.90
CA LEU A 502 -21.30 -24.54 18.94
C LEU A 502 -20.61 -23.44 19.73
N ILE A 503 -19.30 -23.28 19.52
CA ILE A 503 -18.45 -22.29 20.17
C ILE A 503 -18.33 -21.08 19.27
N PHE A 504 -18.44 -19.87 19.80
CA PHE A 504 -18.27 -18.64 19.04
C PHE A 504 -17.84 -17.47 19.94
N SER A 505 -17.36 -16.39 19.33
CA SER A 505 -17.08 -15.12 19.99
C SER A 505 -18.29 -14.17 19.84
N SER A 506 -18.61 -13.37 20.86
CA SER A 506 -19.73 -12.41 20.78
C SER A 506 -19.49 -11.13 21.60
N ALA A 507 -19.80 -9.98 21.03
CA ALA A 507 -19.57 -8.64 21.58
C ALA A 507 -20.66 -8.21 22.59
N ARG A 508 -20.79 -8.94 23.71
CA ARG A 508 -21.84 -8.68 24.72
C ARG A 508 -21.32 -8.03 26.02
N ASP A 509 -20.01 -7.80 26.14
CA ASP A 509 -19.39 -7.28 27.37
C ASP A 509 -19.20 -5.77 27.32
N PHE A 510 -20.23 -5.04 27.76
CA PHE A 510 -20.22 -3.57 27.80
C PHE A 510 -19.37 -3.04 28.97
N ASN A 511 -18.16 -2.57 28.65
CA ASN A 511 -17.24 -1.96 29.60
C ASN A 511 -16.80 -0.57 29.09
N PRO A 512 -17.60 0.50 29.30
CA PRO A 512 -17.27 1.81 28.78
C PRO A 512 -16.08 2.42 29.52
N THR A 513 -15.19 3.08 28.78
CA THR A 513 -14.12 3.93 29.33
C THR A 513 -14.40 5.38 29.01
N TYR A 514 -14.27 6.27 29.99
CA TYR A 514 -14.41 7.71 29.78
C TYR A 514 -13.19 8.29 29.06
N GLY A 515 -13.43 9.16 28.09
CA GLY A 515 -12.39 9.92 27.41
C GLY A 515 -11.73 10.95 28.33
N TRP A 516 -10.44 11.20 28.12
CA TRP A 516 -9.68 12.21 28.88
C TRP A 516 -9.71 13.60 28.25
N LEU A 517 -9.96 13.69 26.94
CA LEU A 517 -10.04 14.96 26.21
C LEU A 517 -11.42 15.60 26.32
N GLU A 518 -12.46 14.78 26.45
CA GLU A 518 -13.84 15.22 26.53
C GLU A 518 -14.71 14.24 27.31
N TRP A 519 -15.83 14.75 27.84
CA TRP A 519 -16.86 13.94 28.47
C TRP A 519 -17.61 13.09 27.44
N ASN A 520 -16.96 12.01 27.02
CA ASN A 520 -17.45 11.02 26.08
C ASN A 520 -17.00 9.61 26.52
N HIS A 521 -17.48 8.56 25.86
CA HIS A 521 -17.16 7.18 26.21
C HIS A 521 -16.81 6.36 24.97
N VAL A 522 -16.06 5.29 25.19
CA VAL A 522 -15.65 4.34 24.15
C VAL A 522 -15.72 2.92 24.72
N TYR A 523 -16.06 1.96 23.88
CA TYR A 523 -15.95 0.53 24.17
C TYR A 523 -14.77 -0.05 23.39
N ASN A 524 -13.70 -0.45 24.09
CA ASN A 524 -12.45 -0.90 23.44
C ASN A 524 -12.47 -2.38 23.05
N ASN A 525 -13.03 -3.25 23.89
CA ASN A 525 -13.16 -4.68 23.64
C ASN A 525 -14.41 -5.20 24.35
N MET A 526 -15.31 -5.83 23.59
CA MET A 526 -16.60 -6.31 24.07
C MET A 526 -16.78 -7.82 23.91
N TYR A 527 -15.81 -8.50 23.29
CA TYR A 527 -15.93 -9.90 22.91
C TYR A 527 -15.64 -10.83 24.08
N GLY A 528 -16.48 -11.85 24.24
CA GLY A 528 -16.27 -13.00 25.10
C GLY A 528 -16.50 -14.31 24.34
N VAL A 529 -16.22 -15.44 24.98
CA VAL A 529 -16.42 -16.78 24.39
C VAL A 529 -17.73 -17.39 24.87
N TYR A 530 -18.51 -17.93 23.94
CA TYR A 530 -19.85 -18.47 24.19
C TYR A 530 -20.00 -19.89 23.63
N LEU A 531 -20.89 -20.65 24.25
CA LEU A 531 -21.29 -22.00 23.87
C LEU A 531 -22.80 -22.04 23.66
N ALA A 532 -23.28 -22.36 22.45
CA ALA A 532 -24.68 -22.73 22.26
C ALA A 532 -24.84 -24.25 22.46
N LEU A 533 -25.75 -24.67 23.34
CA LEU A 533 -26.08 -26.10 23.50
C LEU A 533 -27.01 -26.53 22.36
N LEU A 534 -26.51 -27.43 21.49
CA LEU A 534 -27.19 -27.76 20.24
C LEU A 534 -28.48 -28.56 20.43
N SER A 535 -28.52 -29.43 21.44
CA SER A 535 -29.70 -30.21 21.82
C SER A 535 -30.27 -29.68 23.13
N LYS A 536 -31.61 -29.69 23.27
CA LYS A 536 -32.29 -29.40 24.53
C LYS A 536 -31.96 -30.38 25.66
N ASP A 537 -31.48 -31.57 25.28
CA ASP A 537 -31.11 -32.63 26.22
C ASP A 537 -29.64 -32.51 26.69
N THR A 538 -28.85 -31.61 26.10
CA THR A 538 -27.47 -31.38 26.51
C THR A 538 -27.46 -30.54 27.78
N PRO A 539 -26.94 -31.05 28.92
CA PRO A 539 -26.82 -30.27 30.15
C PRO A 539 -25.75 -29.18 30.00
N SER A 540 -25.90 -28.09 30.74
CA SER A 540 -24.84 -27.08 30.88
C SER A 540 -23.59 -27.70 31.49
N PRO A 541 -22.37 -27.42 30.97
CA PRO A 541 -21.12 -27.86 31.59
C PRO A 541 -20.88 -27.24 32.98
N PHE A 542 -21.62 -26.18 33.34
CA PHE A 542 -21.50 -25.46 34.61
C PHE A 542 -22.60 -25.79 35.63
N ILE A 543 -23.34 -26.88 35.41
CA ILE A 543 -24.26 -27.40 36.43
C ILE A 543 -23.46 -27.70 37.71
N GLN A 544 -23.87 -27.08 38.83
CA GLN A 544 -23.29 -27.32 40.14
C GLN A 544 -23.65 -28.74 40.61
N LYS A 545 -22.66 -29.45 41.16
CA LYS A 545 -22.85 -30.77 41.80
C LYS A 545 -22.83 -30.59 43.31
N ASP A 546 -23.85 -31.10 44.01
CA ASP A 546 -23.87 -31.11 45.48
C ASP A 546 -22.91 -32.18 46.03
N ALA A 547 -22.19 -31.85 47.10
CA ALA A 547 -21.19 -32.73 47.71
C ALA A 547 -21.88 -33.85 48.49
N GLY A 548 -22.24 -34.93 47.79
CA GLY A 548 -22.84 -36.13 48.40
C GLY A 548 -23.98 -36.75 47.61
N MET A 549 -24.50 -36.09 46.57
CA MET A 549 -25.46 -36.72 45.65
C MET A 549 -24.73 -37.28 44.42
N LYS A 550 -24.62 -38.61 44.36
CA LYS A 550 -24.45 -39.29 43.07
C LYS A 550 -25.76 -39.14 42.31
N ASN A 551 -25.74 -38.43 41.20
CA ASN A 551 -26.85 -38.51 40.26
C ASN A 551 -26.78 -39.86 39.55
N ASP A 552 -27.60 -40.80 40.04
CA ASP A 552 -28.02 -41.98 39.31
C ASP A 552 -28.86 -41.54 38.11
N SER A 553 -28.19 -41.22 37.01
CA SER A 553 -28.80 -41.22 35.67
C SER A 553 -27.91 -41.93 34.65
N GLU A 554 -27.11 -42.89 35.10
CA GLU A 554 -26.75 -44.07 34.31
C GLU A 554 -27.70 -45.19 34.74
N SER A 555 -28.90 -45.22 34.14
CA SER A 555 -29.76 -46.40 34.29
C SER A 555 -29.19 -47.53 33.43
N GLU A 556 -28.54 -48.44 34.13
CA GLU A 556 -28.63 -49.89 33.98
C GLU A 556 -28.79 -50.45 32.55
N ALA A 557 -27.68 -50.94 31.99
CA ALA A 557 -27.68 -52.26 31.33
C ALA A 557 -26.25 -52.79 31.15
N SER A 558 -25.60 -53.27 32.22
CA SER A 558 -24.67 -54.41 32.10
C SER A 558 -24.11 -54.85 33.45
N LYS A 559 -24.71 -55.89 34.04
CA LYS A 559 -23.96 -56.92 34.79
C LYS A 559 -24.68 -58.26 34.68
N ALA A 560 -24.22 -59.09 33.75
CA ALA A 560 -24.09 -60.53 33.98
C ALA A 560 -23.12 -61.19 32.99
N THR A 561 -22.04 -61.69 33.57
CA THR A 561 -21.28 -62.91 33.22
C THR A 561 -20.34 -62.98 32.02
N GLU A 562 -19.10 -63.32 32.37
CA GLU A 562 -17.96 -63.76 31.55
C GLU A 562 -18.19 -65.07 30.77
N LYS A 563 -17.34 -65.21 29.73
CA LYS A 563 -16.88 -66.42 29.01
C LYS A 563 -17.82 -67.08 28.00
N THR A 564 -17.53 -66.90 26.70
CA THR A 564 -16.78 -67.89 25.89
C THR A 564 -16.54 -67.39 24.46
N ALA A 565 -15.44 -67.85 23.87
CA ALA A 565 -14.98 -67.54 22.52
C ALA A 565 -15.82 -68.22 21.42
N GLY A 566 -16.02 -67.54 20.28
CA GLY A 566 -16.54 -68.15 19.05
C GLY A 566 -16.75 -67.16 17.91
N LYS A 567 -15.96 -67.29 16.83
CA LYS A 567 -16.10 -66.60 15.54
C LYS A 567 -17.46 -66.89 14.89
N LYS A 568 -18.09 -65.86 14.31
CA LYS A 568 -18.74 -65.92 12.98
C LYS A 568 -19.09 -64.52 12.44
N GLU A 569 -18.79 -64.32 11.16
CA GLU A 569 -19.14 -63.16 10.34
C GLU A 569 -20.66 -63.07 10.12
N ALA A 570 -21.20 -61.85 10.10
CA ALA A 570 -22.38 -61.49 9.32
C ALA A 570 -22.39 -59.98 9.02
N LYS A 571 -22.72 -59.67 7.76
CA LYS A 571 -22.83 -58.36 7.13
C LYS A 571 -24.11 -57.60 7.57
N GLN A 572 -23.96 -56.28 7.54
CA GLN A 572 -24.90 -55.26 7.03
C GLN A 572 -25.82 -54.48 7.98
N GLU A 573 -25.71 -53.16 7.79
CA GLU A 573 -26.69 -52.08 7.99
C GLU A 573 -27.10 -51.71 9.42
N THR A 574 -26.39 -50.71 9.95
CA THR A 574 -26.93 -49.78 10.94
C THR A 574 -26.94 -48.38 10.36
N ALA A 575 -28.14 -47.84 10.12
CA ALA A 575 -28.36 -46.42 9.89
C ALA A 575 -27.70 -45.64 11.05
N SER A 576 -26.70 -44.81 10.75
CA SER A 576 -26.00 -44.04 11.77
C SER A 576 -26.93 -42.93 12.29
N ALA A 577 -27.24 -42.98 13.58
CA ALA A 577 -27.83 -41.84 14.28
C ALA A 577 -26.91 -40.61 14.11
N SER A 578 -27.49 -39.42 13.92
CA SER A 578 -26.71 -38.19 13.78
C SER A 578 -25.95 -37.89 15.06
N LEU A 579 -24.64 -37.59 14.97
CA LEU A 579 -23.85 -37.17 16.13
C LEU A 579 -24.30 -35.79 16.60
N VAL A 580 -24.54 -34.86 15.66
CA VAL A 580 -25.08 -33.54 15.97
C VAL A 580 -26.60 -33.60 15.96
N LYS A 581 -27.18 -33.40 17.14
CA LYS A 581 -28.62 -33.13 17.31
C LYS A 581 -28.80 -31.63 17.52
N PHE A 582 -29.39 -30.97 16.53
CA PHE A 582 -29.67 -29.53 16.56
C PHE A 582 -31.17 -29.29 16.73
N ASP A 583 -31.56 -28.77 17.89
CA ASP A 583 -32.89 -28.24 18.16
C ASP A 583 -32.84 -26.73 17.93
N PRO A 584 -33.53 -26.15 16.91
CA PRO A 584 -33.49 -24.71 16.67
C PRO A 584 -34.36 -23.92 17.66
N GLU A 585 -35.42 -24.54 18.17
CA GLU A 585 -36.36 -23.92 19.11
C GLU A 585 -35.64 -23.62 20.44
N GLY A 586 -35.64 -22.35 20.85
CA GLY A 586 -35.02 -21.90 22.10
C GLY A 586 -33.49 -21.92 22.09
N ILE A 587 -32.84 -21.89 20.91
CA ILE A 587 -31.38 -21.99 20.82
C ILE A 587 -30.66 -20.80 21.47
N THR A 588 -31.22 -19.59 21.36
CA THR A 588 -30.68 -18.36 21.96
C THR A 588 -30.66 -18.41 23.49
N GLU A 589 -31.66 -19.07 24.08
CA GLU A 589 -31.82 -19.29 25.52
C GLU A 589 -30.88 -20.36 26.06
N ARG A 590 -30.27 -21.15 25.16
CA ARG A 590 -29.28 -22.19 25.47
C ARG A 590 -27.83 -21.73 25.23
N ILE A 591 -27.59 -20.42 25.15
CA ILE A 591 -26.24 -19.86 25.05
C ILE A 591 -25.65 -19.65 26.45
N ILE A 592 -24.43 -20.14 26.65
CA ILE A 592 -23.67 -20.02 27.90
C ILE A 592 -22.39 -19.24 27.64
N LYS A 593 -22.08 -18.28 28.50
CA LYS A 593 -20.83 -17.53 28.48
C LYS A 593 -19.74 -18.25 29.28
N LEU A 594 -18.52 -18.35 28.74
CA LEU A 594 -17.35 -18.78 29.51
C LEU A 594 -16.88 -17.66 30.45
N PRO A 595 -16.42 -17.96 31.68
CA PRO A 595 -15.97 -16.96 32.66
C PRO A 595 -14.58 -16.40 32.31
N LEU A 596 -14.47 -15.76 31.15
CA LEU A 596 -13.28 -15.09 30.63
C LEU A 596 -13.51 -13.58 30.60
N SER A 597 -12.43 -12.81 30.76
CA SER A 597 -12.45 -11.35 30.61
C SER A 597 -12.71 -10.96 29.15
N ALA A 598 -13.28 -9.77 28.91
CA ALA A 598 -13.47 -9.29 27.55
C ALA A 598 -12.13 -9.11 26.82
N SER A 599 -12.00 -9.68 25.62
CA SER A 599 -10.83 -9.57 24.75
C SER A 599 -11.19 -10.02 23.33
N TYR A 600 -10.27 -9.87 22.39
CA TYR A 600 -10.41 -10.48 21.08
C TYR A 600 -10.15 -12.00 21.15
N TYR A 601 -11.12 -12.80 20.70
CA TYR A 601 -11.07 -14.26 20.67
C TYR A 601 -11.35 -14.77 19.26
N ALA A 602 -10.50 -15.67 18.75
CA ALA A 602 -10.65 -16.28 17.43
C ALA A 602 -9.99 -17.68 17.38
N ASN A 603 -10.04 -18.32 16.22
CA ASN A 603 -9.35 -19.59 15.92
C ASN A 603 -9.68 -20.70 16.94
N PHE A 604 -10.98 -21.00 17.06
CA PHE A 604 -11.48 -21.94 18.06
C PHE A 604 -11.30 -23.40 17.65
N TYR A 605 -11.09 -24.25 18.65
CA TYR A 605 -11.20 -25.70 18.52
C TYR A 605 -11.77 -26.28 19.83
N SER A 606 -12.62 -27.30 19.77
CA SER A 606 -13.09 -27.96 20.99
C SER A 606 -13.21 -29.46 20.85
N ASN A 607 -12.64 -30.18 21.82
CA ASN A 607 -12.79 -31.63 21.95
C ASN A 607 -14.02 -32.05 22.78
N GLY A 608 -14.93 -31.12 23.07
CA GLY A 608 -16.11 -31.33 23.93
C GLY A 608 -15.84 -31.19 25.43
N LYS A 609 -14.58 -31.21 25.88
CA LYS A 609 -14.18 -30.99 27.27
C LYS A 609 -13.43 -29.67 27.47
N LYS A 610 -12.64 -29.29 26.49
CA LYS A 610 -11.83 -28.07 26.47
C LYS A 610 -12.19 -27.23 25.26
N VAL A 611 -12.11 -25.92 25.43
CA VAL A 611 -12.30 -24.93 24.35
C VAL A 611 -10.98 -24.20 24.16
N TYR A 612 -10.30 -24.49 23.05
CA TYR A 612 -9.05 -23.84 22.65
C TYR A 612 -9.37 -22.60 21.82
N TYR A 613 -8.57 -21.55 21.98
CA TYR A 613 -8.72 -20.30 21.26
C TYR A 613 -7.40 -19.52 21.21
N TRP A 614 -7.31 -18.60 20.26
CA TRP A 614 -6.34 -17.53 20.27
C TRP A 614 -6.92 -16.31 21.01
N GLY A 615 -6.17 -15.78 21.97
CA GLY A 615 -6.54 -14.57 22.72
C GLY A 615 -5.36 -14.04 23.54
N ASN A 616 -5.30 -12.72 23.73
CA ASN A 616 -4.20 -12.04 24.46
C ASN A 616 -2.78 -12.42 23.95
N GLY A 617 -2.63 -12.62 22.63
CA GLY A 617 -1.34 -12.87 21.99
C GLY A 617 -0.82 -14.31 22.03
N GLY A 618 -1.66 -15.30 22.36
CA GLY A 618 -1.25 -16.71 22.39
C GLY A 618 -2.43 -17.68 22.25
N THR A 619 -2.13 -18.98 22.07
CA THR A 619 -3.13 -20.05 22.17
C THR A 619 -3.34 -20.43 23.63
N LYS A 620 -4.60 -20.54 24.03
CA LYS A 620 -5.05 -20.95 25.37
C LYS A 620 -6.14 -22.01 25.25
N PHE A 621 -6.49 -22.65 26.35
CA PHE A 621 -7.77 -23.34 26.45
C PHE A 621 -8.49 -23.02 27.76
N PHE A 622 -9.81 -23.14 27.72
CA PHE A 622 -10.66 -23.19 28.90
C PHE A 622 -11.14 -24.63 29.13
N ASP A 623 -10.87 -25.18 30.31
CA ASP A 623 -11.36 -26.48 30.76
C ASP A 623 -12.79 -26.34 31.27
N LEU A 624 -13.76 -26.98 30.61
CA LEU A 624 -15.17 -26.87 30.96
C LEU A 624 -15.51 -27.56 32.28
N GLU A 625 -14.80 -28.66 32.62
CA GLU A 625 -15.03 -29.39 33.86
C GLU A 625 -14.31 -28.71 35.02
N GLY A 626 -13.03 -28.37 34.83
CA GLY A 626 -12.21 -27.68 35.83
C GLY A 626 -12.50 -26.19 35.99
N GLN A 627 -13.24 -25.59 35.04
CA GLN A 627 -13.56 -24.16 34.96
C GLN A 627 -12.34 -23.24 35.08
N LYS A 628 -11.25 -23.61 34.40
CA LYS A 628 -9.98 -22.89 34.44
C LYS A 628 -9.44 -22.60 33.04
N GLU A 629 -8.87 -21.40 32.87
CA GLU A 629 -8.06 -21.06 31.71
C GLU A 629 -6.62 -21.54 31.92
N GLU A 630 -6.02 -22.14 30.90
CA GLU A 630 -4.60 -22.43 30.85
C GLU A 630 -3.97 -21.92 29.55
N THR A 631 -2.72 -21.43 29.66
CA THR A 631 -1.92 -21.07 28.50
C THR A 631 -1.34 -22.32 27.85
N VAL A 632 -1.56 -22.47 26.54
CA VAL A 632 -0.97 -23.55 25.74
C VAL A 632 0.38 -23.10 25.17
N ALA A 633 0.40 -21.96 24.49
CA ALA A 633 1.62 -21.41 23.90
C ALA A 633 1.49 -19.92 23.60
N ASP A 634 2.41 -19.12 24.15
CA ASP A 634 2.51 -17.69 23.83
C ASP A 634 3.05 -17.48 22.41
N GLY A 635 2.45 -16.56 21.68
CA GLY A 635 2.84 -16.19 20.31
C GLY A 635 2.60 -17.28 19.25
N ALA A 636 1.96 -18.40 19.59
CA ALA A 636 1.75 -19.52 18.66
C ALA A 636 0.27 -19.74 18.33
N MET A 637 -0.09 -19.75 17.06
CA MET A 637 -1.45 -20.07 16.59
C MET A 637 -1.59 -21.59 16.40
N MET A 638 -2.70 -22.18 16.87
CA MET A 638 -2.95 -23.62 16.79
C MET A 638 -4.10 -23.96 15.84
N THR A 639 -3.93 -24.96 14.98
CA THR A 639 -5.00 -25.51 14.13
C THR A 639 -5.07 -27.03 14.27
N VAL A 640 -6.25 -27.61 14.07
CA VAL A 640 -6.48 -29.06 14.19
C VAL A 640 -7.25 -29.55 12.98
N THR A 641 -6.65 -30.46 12.22
CA THR A 641 -7.32 -31.14 11.10
C THR A 641 -8.47 -32.02 11.64
N PRO A 642 -9.67 -32.01 11.04
CA PRO A 642 -10.79 -32.83 11.50
C PRO A 642 -10.39 -34.31 11.68
N GLY A 643 -10.76 -34.89 12.82
CA GLY A 643 -10.44 -36.28 13.18
C GLY A 643 -9.01 -36.52 13.68
N SER A 644 -8.12 -35.52 13.62
CA SER A 644 -6.73 -35.65 14.07
C SER A 644 -6.61 -35.70 15.60
N GLN A 645 -5.61 -36.44 16.08
CA GLN A 645 -5.15 -36.41 17.48
C GLN A 645 -3.93 -35.50 17.66
N LYS A 646 -3.56 -34.78 16.60
CA LYS A 646 -2.40 -33.89 16.52
C LYS A 646 -2.87 -32.47 16.21
N ALA A 647 -2.08 -31.50 16.64
CA ALA A 647 -2.28 -30.09 16.36
C ALA A 647 -1.07 -29.53 15.61
N LEU A 648 -1.34 -28.62 14.68
CA LEU A 648 -0.34 -27.83 13.98
C LEU A 648 -0.23 -26.46 14.66
N PHE A 649 0.98 -26.06 15.02
CA PHE A 649 1.27 -24.73 15.54
C PHE A 649 2.11 -23.93 14.55
N TYR A 650 1.79 -22.64 14.42
CA TYR A 650 2.60 -21.64 13.74
C TYR A 650 3.15 -20.64 14.77
N LYS A 651 4.48 -20.50 14.83
CA LYS A 651 5.18 -19.57 15.73
C LYS A 651 6.49 -19.12 15.10
N ASP A 652 6.77 -17.81 15.08
CA ASP A 652 8.03 -17.23 14.60
C ASP A 652 8.47 -17.74 13.21
N ASN A 653 7.53 -17.79 12.25
CA ASN A 653 7.71 -18.35 10.90
C ASN A 653 8.13 -19.83 10.86
N LYS A 654 7.82 -20.60 11.90
CA LYS A 654 8.06 -22.05 11.99
C LYS A 654 6.77 -22.79 12.25
N LEU A 655 6.74 -24.03 11.76
CA LEU A 655 5.64 -24.97 11.95
C LEU A 655 6.05 -26.05 12.95
N TYR A 656 5.11 -26.49 13.78
CA TYR A 656 5.32 -27.56 14.76
C TYR A 656 4.12 -28.48 14.76
N VAL A 657 4.34 -29.78 14.88
CA VAL A 657 3.26 -30.76 15.01
C VAL A 657 3.42 -31.49 16.34
N THR A 658 2.40 -31.41 17.20
CA THR A 658 2.38 -32.09 18.50
C THR A 658 1.08 -32.83 18.70
N ALA A 659 0.98 -33.67 19.74
CA ALA A 659 -0.34 -34.07 20.24
C ALA A 659 -1.13 -32.81 20.66
N ILE A 660 -2.46 -32.88 20.59
CA ILE A 660 -3.33 -31.81 21.11
C ILE A 660 -2.97 -31.61 22.60
N PRO A 661 -2.46 -30.42 23.00
CA PRO A 661 -1.93 -30.25 24.34
C PRO A 661 -3.03 -30.25 25.41
N GLU A 662 -2.77 -30.94 26.52
CA GLU A 662 -3.62 -30.89 27.72
C GLU A 662 -3.19 -29.79 28.72
N GLY A 663 -2.12 -29.05 28.39
CA GLY A 663 -1.49 -27.96 29.14
C GLY A 663 -0.54 -27.19 28.22
N ALA A 664 0.61 -26.74 28.72
CA ALA A 664 1.64 -26.08 27.90
C ALA A 664 2.18 -26.99 26.78
N ALA A 665 2.25 -26.48 25.54
CA ALA A 665 2.75 -27.21 24.38
C ALA A 665 4.29 -27.23 24.35
N ASN A 666 4.87 -28.37 23.96
CA ASN A 666 6.32 -28.48 23.72
C ASN A 666 6.63 -28.17 22.24
N LEU A 667 7.02 -26.92 21.95
CA LEU A 667 7.38 -26.45 20.61
C LEU A 667 8.91 -26.37 20.41
N SER A 668 9.62 -27.45 20.75
CA SER A 668 11.10 -27.50 20.66
C SER A 668 11.62 -27.99 19.30
N THR A 669 10.84 -28.80 18.58
CA THR A 669 11.26 -29.42 17.32
C THR A 669 10.38 -28.94 16.17
N PRO A 670 10.83 -27.95 15.37
CA PRO A 670 10.06 -27.49 14.22
C PRO A 670 10.09 -28.50 13.07
N VAL A 671 9.07 -28.44 12.21
CA VAL A 671 9.04 -29.10 10.90
C VAL A 671 10.22 -28.59 10.08
N ASN A 672 11.00 -29.50 9.48
CA ASN A 672 12.14 -29.12 8.65
C ASN A 672 11.64 -28.60 7.29
N MET A 673 11.90 -27.32 7.03
CA MET A 673 11.53 -26.63 5.78
C MET A 673 12.74 -26.29 4.90
N ASP A 674 13.96 -26.64 5.31
CA ASP A 674 15.21 -26.27 4.61
C ASP A 674 15.31 -26.89 3.21
N ASN A 675 14.61 -28.02 2.98
CA ASN A 675 14.58 -28.73 1.71
C ASN A 675 13.47 -28.25 0.76
N MET A 676 12.75 -27.17 1.11
CA MET A 676 11.76 -26.57 0.22
C MET A 676 12.47 -25.76 -0.86
N SER A 677 12.62 -26.36 -2.03
CA SER A 677 13.25 -25.74 -3.20
C SER A 677 12.19 -25.45 -4.27
N ILE A 678 12.09 -24.20 -4.70
CA ILE A 678 11.19 -23.75 -5.77
C ILE A 678 12.03 -23.36 -6.98
N THR A 679 11.72 -23.94 -8.14
CA THR A 679 12.29 -23.51 -9.43
C THR A 679 11.43 -22.40 -10.00
N ILE A 680 12.00 -21.21 -10.07
CA ILE A 680 11.37 -20.01 -10.58
C ILE A 680 11.53 -19.94 -12.09
N ASP A 681 10.44 -19.68 -12.81
CA ASP A 681 10.42 -19.35 -14.24
C ASP A 681 9.75 -17.99 -14.39
N TYR A 682 10.53 -16.91 -14.28
CA TYR A 682 10.00 -15.54 -14.21
C TYR A 682 9.09 -15.17 -15.38
N PRO A 683 9.38 -15.50 -16.65
CA PRO A 683 8.44 -15.26 -17.74
C PRO A 683 7.05 -15.89 -17.54
N LYS A 684 6.98 -17.08 -16.92
CA LYS A 684 5.70 -17.74 -16.61
C LYS A 684 5.03 -17.13 -15.38
N GLU A 685 5.78 -16.91 -14.30
CA GLU A 685 5.25 -16.29 -13.08
C GLU A 685 4.70 -14.88 -13.38
N TRP A 686 5.44 -14.06 -14.14
CA TRP A 686 5.02 -12.71 -14.49
C TRP A 686 3.78 -12.68 -15.39
N ALA A 687 3.65 -13.63 -16.32
CA ALA A 687 2.44 -13.77 -17.11
C ALA A 687 1.24 -14.16 -16.24
N GLN A 688 1.42 -15.07 -15.28
CA GLN A 688 0.39 -15.44 -14.31
C GLN A 688 -0.02 -14.25 -13.44
N ILE A 689 0.94 -13.50 -12.88
CA ILE A 689 0.68 -12.34 -12.01
C ILE A 689 -0.07 -11.24 -12.77
N PHE A 690 0.28 -11.00 -14.04
CA PHE A 690 -0.47 -10.08 -14.90
C PHE A 690 -1.92 -10.52 -15.09
N ASP A 691 -2.13 -11.81 -15.36
CA ASP A 691 -3.45 -12.39 -15.55
C ASP A 691 -4.30 -12.35 -14.27
N GLU A 692 -3.69 -12.61 -13.11
CA GLU A 692 -4.35 -12.51 -11.81
C GLU A 692 -4.69 -11.06 -11.46
N ALA A 693 -3.81 -10.10 -11.76
CA ALA A 693 -4.10 -8.68 -11.62
C ALA A 693 -5.28 -8.25 -12.49
N TRP A 694 -5.36 -8.74 -13.72
CA TRP A 694 -6.49 -8.49 -14.61
C TRP A 694 -7.81 -9.05 -14.04
N ARG A 695 -7.80 -10.29 -13.52
CA ARG A 695 -8.98 -10.91 -12.90
C ARG A 695 -9.39 -10.20 -11.61
N ALA A 696 -8.44 -9.78 -10.79
CA ALA A 696 -8.71 -9.07 -9.55
C ALA A 696 -9.55 -7.80 -9.77
N TYR A 697 -9.27 -7.06 -10.86
CA TYR A 697 -10.08 -5.91 -11.26
C TYR A 697 -11.42 -6.32 -11.88
N ARG A 698 -11.45 -7.35 -12.74
CA ARG A 698 -12.71 -7.86 -13.31
C ARG A 698 -13.71 -8.23 -12.22
N ASP A 699 -13.24 -8.89 -11.16
CA ASP A 699 -14.05 -9.49 -10.10
C ASP A 699 -14.25 -8.57 -8.89
N GLY A 700 -13.63 -7.38 -8.88
CA GLY A 700 -13.59 -6.53 -7.70
C GLY A 700 -13.67 -5.03 -7.97
N PHE A 701 -13.74 -4.59 -9.22
CA PHE A 701 -13.94 -3.17 -9.48
C PHE A 701 -15.36 -2.74 -9.09
N TYR A 702 -15.50 -1.57 -8.46
CA TYR A 702 -16.75 -1.12 -7.84
C TYR A 702 -17.96 -1.03 -8.80
N LEU A 703 -17.71 -0.95 -10.12
CA LEU A 703 -18.74 -1.02 -11.15
C LEU A 703 -18.45 -2.16 -12.12
N GLU A 704 -19.40 -3.08 -12.29
CA GLU A 704 -19.28 -4.20 -13.23
C GLU A 704 -19.05 -3.75 -14.68
N ASN A 705 -19.52 -2.56 -15.06
CA ASN A 705 -19.31 -2.00 -16.40
C ASN A 705 -17.91 -1.41 -16.63
N MET A 706 -17.04 -1.36 -15.59
CA MET A 706 -15.65 -0.91 -15.66
C MET A 706 -15.47 0.44 -16.37
N HIS A 707 -16.36 1.41 -16.09
CA HIS A 707 -16.41 2.72 -16.76
C HIS A 707 -16.58 2.65 -18.30
N GLY A 708 -17.16 1.57 -18.81
CA GLY A 708 -17.36 1.31 -20.24
C GLY A 708 -16.11 0.82 -20.97
N VAL A 709 -15.06 0.42 -20.26
CA VAL A 709 -13.83 -0.14 -20.85
C VAL A 709 -14.04 -1.60 -21.23
N ASP A 710 -13.68 -1.99 -22.46
CA ASP A 710 -13.59 -3.41 -22.83
C ASP A 710 -12.37 -4.04 -22.16
N TRP A 711 -12.59 -4.60 -20.98
CA TRP A 711 -11.52 -5.13 -20.15
C TRP A 711 -10.76 -6.29 -20.80
N LYS A 712 -11.43 -7.09 -21.66
CA LYS A 712 -10.76 -8.18 -22.40
C LYS A 712 -9.82 -7.62 -23.46
N ALA A 713 -10.24 -6.58 -24.19
CA ALA A 713 -9.38 -5.88 -25.13
C ALA A 713 -8.17 -5.22 -24.45
N ILE A 714 -8.36 -4.66 -23.25
CA ILE A 714 -7.26 -4.09 -22.45
C ILE A 714 -6.24 -5.16 -22.04
N LYS A 715 -6.66 -6.37 -21.63
CA LYS A 715 -5.73 -7.49 -21.39
C LYS A 715 -4.86 -7.77 -22.61
N GLN A 716 -5.49 -7.91 -23.78
CA GLN A 716 -4.81 -8.21 -25.03
C GLN A 716 -3.79 -7.13 -25.39
N LYS A 717 -4.20 -5.86 -25.30
CA LYS A 717 -3.37 -4.69 -25.57
C LYS A 717 -2.07 -4.66 -24.76
N TYR A 718 -2.08 -5.07 -23.49
CA TYR A 718 -0.88 -5.01 -22.64
C TYR A 718 -0.11 -6.34 -22.55
N SER A 719 -0.77 -7.48 -22.78
CA SER A 719 -0.12 -8.81 -22.76
C SER A 719 1.04 -8.95 -23.77
N VAL A 720 0.99 -8.21 -24.88
CA VAL A 720 2.05 -8.18 -25.92
C VAL A 720 3.40 -7.67 -25.40
N LEU A 721 3.43 -7.05 -24.22
CA LEU A 721 4.64 -6.55 -23.57
C LEU A 721 5.31 -7.61 -22.67
N LEU A 722 4.58 -8.63 -22.22
CA LEU A 722 5.07 -9.63 -21.26
C LEU A 722 6.34 -10.37 -21.71
N PRO A 723 6.50 -10.79 -22.99
CA PRO A 723 7.74 -11.44 -23.43
C PRO A 723 8.99 -10.57 -23.31
N TYR A 724 8.80 -9.25 -23.25
CA TYR A 724 9.87 -8.25 -23.18
C TYR A 724 10.18 -7.81 -21.76
N ALA A 725 9.36 -8.14 -20.76
CA ALA A 725 9.67 -7.87 -19.36
C ALA A 725 10.95 -8.63 -18.98
N LYS A 726 11.98 -7.91 -18.50
CA LYS A 726 13.25 -8.49 -18.06
C LYS A 726 13.52 -8.28 -16.57
N THR A 727 12.69 -7.50 -15.91
CA THR A 727 12.73 -7.26 -14.47
C THR A 727 11.33 -7.28 -13.87
N ARG A 728 11.24 -7.45 -12.55
CA ARG A 728 9.95 -7.35 -11.86
C ARG A 728 9.33 -5.95 -11.98
N LEU A 729 10.11 -4.87 -12.10
CA LEU A 729 9.56 -3.52 -12.28
C LEU A 729 9.04 -3.27 -13.69
N ASP A 730 9.52 -4.00 -14.71
CA ASP A 730 8.88 -4.00 -16.03
C ASP A 730 7.46 -4.55 -15.95
N LEU A 731 7.25 -5.66 -15.23
CA LEU A 731 5.91 -6.18 -14.97
C LEU A 731 5.05 -5.16 -14.21
N ASN A 732 5.64 -4.48 -13.21
CA ASN A 732 4.95 -3.43 -12.45
C ASN A 732 4.43 -2.31 -13.36
N TYR A 733 5.27 -1.89 -14.32
CA TYR A 733 4.89 -0.93 -15.34
C TYR A 733 3.76 -1.44 -16.24
N ILE A 734 3.85 -2.67 -16.75
CA ILE A 734 2.82 -3.25 -17.63
C ILE A 734 1.46 -3.34 -16.91
N ILE A 735 1.45 -3.83 -15.66
CA ILE A 735 0.23 -3.88 -14.84
C ILE A 735 -0.29 -2.46 -14.58
N GLY A 736 0.60 -1.52 -14.24
CA GLY A 736 0.23 -0.13 -13.98
C GLY A 736 -0.42 0.56 -15.18
N GLU A 737 0.10 0.31 -16.38
CA GLU A 737 -0.51 0.81 -17.62
C GLU A 737 -1.89 0.19 -17.89
N MET A 738 -2.04 -1.11 -17.62
CA MET A 738 -3.30 -1.84 -17.80
C MET A 738 -4.40 -1.30 -16.87
N ILE A 739 -4.13 -1.19 -15.57
CA ILE A 739 -5.12 -0.75 -14.57
C ILE A 739 -5.43 0.75 -14.73
N GLY A 740 -4.48 1.55 -15.21
CA GLY A 740 -4.66 2.98 -15.43
C GLY A 740 -5.71 3.33 -16.49
N GLU A 741 -6.05 2.42 -17.39
CA GLU A 741 -7.09 2.62 -18.42
C GLU A 741 -8.50 2.80 -17.84
N LEU A 742 -8.72 2.34 -16.60
CA LEU A 742 -10.01 2.47 -15.92
C LEU A 742 -10.32 3.90 -15.48
N ASN A 743 -9.36 4.83 -15.56
CA ASN A 743 -9.56 6.22 -15.16
C ASN A 743 -10.18 6.35 -13.76
N CYS A 744 -9.55 5.71 -12.78
CA CYS A 744 -10.02 5.71 -11.42
C CYS A 744 -8.84 5.92 -10.48
N GLY A 745 -9.06 6.73 -9.44
CA GLY A 745 -8.17 6.82 -8.30
C GLY A 745 -8.01 5.46 -7.65
N HIS A 746 -7.03 5.34 -6.75
CA HIS A 746 -6.90 4.14 -5.93
C HIS A 746 -6.56 2.82 -6.65
N ALA A 747 -6.45 2.84 -7.97
CA ALA A 747 -5.94 1.73 -8.75
C ALA A 747 -4.42 1.63 -8.55
N TYR A 748 -3.94 0.81 -7.61
CA TYR A 748 -2.52 0.73 -7.27
C TYR A 748 -1.93 -0.64 -7.55
N VAL A 749 -0.66 -0.62 -7.96
CA VAL A 749 0.23 -1.78 -8.04
C VAL A 749 1.51 -1.42 -7.28
N ASN A 750 1.84 -2.21 -6.26
CA ASN A 750 3.15 -2.19 -5.64
C ASN A 750 3.87 -3.50 -5.99
N PRO A 751 5.17 -3.43 -6.32
CA PRO A 751 5.90 -4.62 -6.74
C PRO A 751 6.02 -5.61 -5.58
N GLY A 752 5.99 -6.90 -5.91
CA GLY A 752 6.35 -7.97 -4.99
C GLY A 752 7.87 -8.03 -4.79
N GLU A 753 8.42 -9.24 -4.77
CA GLU A 753 9.86 -9.45 -4.60
C GLU A 753 10.69 -8.86 -5.77
N THR A 754 11.57 -7.90 -5.46
CA THR A 754 12.50 -7.24 -6.39
C THR A 754 13.94 -7.31 -5.91
N ASP A 755 14.89 -7.53 -6.81
CA ASP A 755 16.31 -7.31 -6.52
C ASP A 755 16.59 -5.81 -6.40
N LYS A 756 17.25 -5.40 -5.32
CA LYS A 756 17.61 -4.00 -5.06
C LYS A 756 18.89 -3.89 -4.23
N PRO A 757 19.68 -2.82 -4.42
CA PRO A 757 20.85 -2.57 -3.57
C PRO A 757 20.42 -2.31 -2.13
N ALA A 758 21.28 -2.69 -1.18
CA ALA A 758 21.08 -2.37 0.23
C ALA A 758 21.20 -0.85 0.44
N ARG A 759 20.15 -0.21 0.99
CA ARG A 759 20.18 1.22 1.30
C ARG A 759 21.17 1.51 2.43
N ILE A 760 21.89 2.63 2.35
CA ILE A 760 22.82 3.09 3.39
C ILE A 760 22.27 4.40 3.96
N LYS A 761 21.80 4.37 5.20
CA LYS A 761 21.15 5.52 5.84
C LYS A 761 22.14 6.66 6.07
N THR A 762 21.92 7.79 5.40
CA THR A 762 22.69 9.03 5.59
C THR A 762 22.23 9.75 6.86
N GLY A 763 23.16 10.16 7.72
CA GLY A 763 22.87 10.93 8.92
C GLY A 763 22.60 12.41 8.61
N LEU A 764 21.59 12.98 9.28
CA LEU A 764 21.17 14.37 9.14
C LEU A 764 21.33 15.13 10.47
N LEU A 765 21.57 16.43 10.41
CA LEU A 765 22.03 17.20 11.58
C LEU A 765 20.92 17.99 12.29
N GLY A 766 19.69 17.91 11.81
CA GLY A 766 18.57 18.75 12.22
C GLY A 766 18.85 20.23 11.95
N ALA A 767 19.44 20.55 10.79
CA ALA A 767 19.93 21.90 10.46
C ALA A 767 20.07 22.19 8.96
N GLU A 768 19.99 23.46 8.60
CA GLU A 768 20.33 23.98 7.27
C GLU A 768 21.82 24.37 7.22
N ILE A 769 22.52 23.97 6.16
CA ILE A 769 23.98 24.04 6.04
C ILE A 769 24.38 24.51 4.64
N SER A 770 25.38 25.37 4.54
CA SER A 770 25.97 25.83 3.27
C SER A 770 27.48 25.61 3.22
N ALA A 771 28.01 25.49 2.00
CA ALA A 771 29.45 25.50 1.77
C ALA A 771 30.00 26.93 1.86
N ASP A 772 31.13 27.11 2.54
CA ASP A 772 31.85 28.39 2.61
C ASP A 772 33.01 28.42 1.60
N LYS A 773 33.45 29.63 1.24
CA LYS A 773 34.58 29.85 0.30
C LYS A 773 35.91 29.26 0.80
N SER A 774 36.05 29.03 2.10
CA SER A 774 37.20 28.35 2.70
C SER A 774 37.25 26.84 2.43
N GLY A 775 36.16 26.26 1.92
CA GLY A 775 35.96 24.81 1.79
C GLY A 775 35.29 24.17 3.01
N PHE A 776 35.27 24.82 4.17
CA PHE A 776 34.50 24.35 5.33
C PHE A 776 32.99 24.63 5.15
N PHE A 777 32.14 24.08 6.02
CA PHE A 777 30.69 24.25 5.94
C PHE A 777 30.16 25.08 7.11
N ARG A 778 29.17 25.93 6.85
CA ARG A 778 28.56 26.80 7.86
C ARG A 778 27.18 26.28 8.25
N LEU A 779 26.92 26.28 9.54
CA LEU A 779 25.61 26.00 10.12
C LEU A 779 24.73 27.24 9.97
N ASP A 780 23.85 27.29 8.98
CA ASP A 780 23.03 28.48 8.70
C ASP A 780 21.86 28.59 9.67
N LYS A 781 21.22 27.46 9.99
CA LYS A 781 20.09 27.41 10.92
C LYS A 781 19.98 26.05 11.57
N ILE A 782 19.72 26.02 12.87
CA ILE A 782 19.36 24.79 13.60
C ILE A 782 17.84 24.72 13.66
N LEU A 783 17.25 23.57 13.28
CA LEU A 783 15.80 23.39 13.25
C LEU A 783 15.26 23.30 14.69
N PRO A 784 14.32 24.17 15.09
CA PRO A 784 13.64 24.04 16.38
C PRO A 784 12.86 22.73 16.45
N GLY A 785 12.67 22.22 17.66
CA GLY A 785 12.00 20.96 17.90
C GLY A 785 11.07 21.00 19.11
N ALA A 786 10.60 19.84 19.53
CA ALA A 786 9.83 19.64 20.76
C ALA A 786 10.61 18.74 21.72
N SER A 787 10.71 19.14 22.99
CA SER A 787 11.53 18.42 23.98
C SER A 787 10.95 17.07 24.43
N TRP A 788 9.66 16.83 24.20
CA TRP A 788 8.95 15.61 24.60
C TRP A 788 8.90 14.55 23.49
N SER A 789 9.42 14.82 22.30
CA SER A 789 9.41 13.88 21.17
C SER A 789 10.82 13.68 20.63
N LYS A 790 11.24 12.42 20.52
CA LYS A 790 12.53 12.04 19.93
C LYS A 790 12.59 12.42 18.44
N GLU A 791 11.50 12.23 17.71
CA GLU A 791 11.42 12.52 16.27
C GLU A 791 11.44 14.02 15.97
N LEU A 792 10.91 14.83 16.89
CA LEU A 792 10.94 16.29 16.81
C LEU A 792 12.17 16.88 17.51
N ARG A 793 13.25 16.12 17.71
CA ARG A 793 14.45 16.59 18.40
C ARG A 793 15.59 16.79 17.41
N SER A 794 15.97 18.04 17.15
CA SER A 794 17.22 18.32 16.44
C SER A 794 18.40 17.91 17.33
N PRO A 795 19.35 17.09 16.85
CA PRO A 795 20.44 16.57 17.67
C PRO A 795 21.39 17.68 18.14
N LEU A 796 21.44 18.81 17.43
CA LEU A 796 22.22 19.99 17.80
C LEU A 796 21.55 20.83 18.92
N THR A 797 20.33 20.47 19.33
CA THR A 797 19.59 21.17 20.41
C THR A 797 19.55 20.37 21.73
N GLU A 798 20.27 19.26 21.81
CA GLU A 798 20.33 18.46 23.03
C GLU A 798 20.96 19.22 24.21
N PRO A 799 20.49 19.04 25.45
CA PRO A 799 21.04 19.79 26.58
C PRO A 799 22.51 19.40 26.76
N GLY A 800 23.38 20.40 26.83
CA GLY A 800 24.83 20.21 26.85
C GLY A 800 25.50 20.30 25.48
N ILE A 801 24.74 20.32 24.38
CA ILE A 801 25.26 20.62 23.04
C ILE A 801 25.18 22.13 22.81
N GLU A 802 26.33 22.80 22.87
CA GLU A 802 26.41 24.26 22.66
C GLU A 802 26.64 24.64 21.18
N ALA A 803 25.85 24.09 20.25
CA ALA A 803 25.91 24.43 18.82
C ALA A 803 25.15 25.74 18.53
N LYS A 804 25.69 26.61 17.67
CA LYS A 804 25.06 27.89 17.32
C LYS A 804 25.07 28.12 15.81
N ALA A 805 23.96 28.64 15.29
CA ALA A 805 23.92 29.14 13.91
C ALA A 805 25.02 30.19 13.69
N GLY A 806 25.64 30.16 12.51
CA GLY A 806 26.79 30.97 12.10
C GLY A 806 28.15 30.32 12.32
N GLU A 807 28.24 29.21 13.07
CA GLU A 807 29.49 28.48 13.26
C GLU A 807 29.83 27.57 12.07
N TYR A 808 31.10 27.19 11.99
CA TYR A 808 31.64 26.28 10.98
C TYR A 808 31.75 24.86 11.53
N ILE A 809 31.26 23.91 10.76
CA ILE A 809 31.55 22.49 10.93
C ILE A 809 32.89 22.22 10.25
N VAL A 810 33.95 22.09 11.04
CA VAL A 810 35.33 22.00 10.53
C VAL A 810 35.86 20.57 10.47
N ALA A 811 35.27 19.63 11.20
CA ALA A 811 35.55 18.20 11.06
C ALA A 811 34.36 17.33 11.48
N ILE A 812 34.26 16.14 10.90
CA ILE A 812 33.34 15.06 11.29
C ILE A 812 34.19 13.80 11.51
N ASP A 813 34.08 13.16 12.67
CA ASP A 813 34.92 12.03 13.10
C ASP A 813 36.44 12.26 12.86
N GLY A 814 36.89 13.48 13.15
CA GLY A 814 38.28 13.90 12.96
C GLY A 814 38.70 14.17 11.52
N ILE A 815 37.85 13.94 10.52
CA ILE A 815 38.11 14.24 9.11
C ILE A 815 37.76 15.71 8.83
N PRO A 816 38.72 16.56 8.40
CA PRO A 816 38.43 17.95 8.07
C PRO A 816 37.41 18.06 6.94
N THR A 817 36.34 18.82 7.13
CA THR A 817 35.23 18.85 6.16
C THR A 817 35.63 19.54 4.85
N ASN A 818 36.63 20.42 4.85
CA ASN A 818 37.18 21.03 3.63
C ASN A 818 37.94 20.06 2.70
N THR A 819 38.01 18.76 3.06
CA THR A 819 38.50 17.70 2.18
C THR A 819 37.41 17.12 1.27
N VAL A 820 36.14 17.43 1.52
CA VAL A 820 34.99 16.98 0.72
C VAL A 820 34.25 18.17 0.12
N LYS A 821 33.68 17.99 -1.08
CA LYS A 821 32.83 19.02 -1.71
C LYS A 821 31.41 19.05 -1.13
N ASN A 822 30.97 17.95 -0.51
CA ASN A 822 29.66 17.79 0.10
C ASN A 822 29.82 17.15 1.48
N ILE A 823 29.38 17.86 2.52
CA ILE A 823 29.52 17.41 3.92
C ILE A 823 28.82 16.07 4.19
N TYR A 824 27.69 15.81 3.51
CA TYR A 824 26.91 14.59 3.72
C TYR A 824 27.63 13.33 3.27
N ALA A 825 28.68 13.44 2.45
CA ALA A 825 29.57 12.31 2.13
C ALA A 825 30.22 11.72 3.39
N LEU A 826 30.50 12.54 4.41
CA LEU A 826 31.03 12.09 5.70
C LEU A 826 29.96 11.55 6.66
N LEU A 827 28.68 11.71 6.31
CA LEU A 827 27.52 11.30 7.12
C LEU A 827 26.82 10.06 6.57
N VAL A 828 27.30 9.49 5.45
CA VAL A 828 26.80 8.21 4.94
C VAL A 828 27.01 7.12 5.99
N GLY A 829 25.93 6.41 6.35
CA GLY A 829 25.96 5.36 7.36
C GLY A 829 25.99 5.86 8.81
N LYS A 830 25.76 7.16 9.05
CA LYS A 830 25.81 7.78 10.38
C LYS A 830 24.44 8.06 11.01
N ALA A 831 23.34 7.70 10.35
CA ALA A 831 22.01 7.80 10.95
C ALA A 831 21.93 6.96 12.22
N ASP A 832 21.48 7.58 13.32
CA ASP A 832 21.39 6.99 14.67
C ASP A 832 22.71 6.46 15.25
N VAL A 833 23.86 6.88 14.70
CA VAL A 833 25.19 6.48 15.18
C VAL A 833 25.86 7.67 15.87
N PRO A 834 26.37 7.52 17.12
CA PRO A 834 27.17 8.56 17.77
C PRO A 834 28.32 9.03 16.87
N THR A 835 28.31 10.32 16.55
CA THR A 835 29.22 10.95 15.58
C THR A 835 29.85 12.20 16.20
N GLU A 836 31.18 12.31 16.13
CA GLU A 836 31.90 13.48 16.62
C GLU A 836 31.84 14.62 15.59
N ILE A 837 31.40 15.80 16.01
CA ILE A 837 31.38 17.02 15.18
C ILE A 837 32.30 18.06 15.82
N SER A 838 33.22 18.61 15.04
CA SER A 838 34.07 19.73 15.47
C SER A 838 33.51 21.05 14.95
N LEU A 839 33.17 21.95 15.86
CA LEU A 839 32.56 23.25 15.58
C LEU A 839 33.51 24.41 15.94
N ASN A 840 33.55 25.45 15.11
CA ASN A 840 34.39 26.63 15.35
C ASN A 840 33.70 27.91 14.87
N SER A 841 33.97 29.04 15.53
CA SER A 841 33.50 30.36 15.07
C SER A 841 34.23 30.87 13.83
N LYS A 842 35.38 30.25 13.49
CA LYS A 842 36.20 30.55 12.31
C LYS A 842 36.34 29.31 11.43
N PRO A 843 36.51 29.46 10.11
CA PRO A 843 36.70 28.34 9.19
C PRO A 843 38.12 27.76 9.27
N GLN A 844 38.46 27.16 10.42
CA GLN A 844 39.77 26.56 10.69
C GLN A 844 39.66 25.46 11.75
N LEU A 845 40.58 24.48 11.71
CA LEU A 845 40.63 23.40 12.72
C LEU A 845 41.11 23.90 14.09
N ALA A 846 42.04 24.84 14.12
CA ALA A 846 42.63 25.33 15.37
C ALA A 846 41.58 26.05 16.24
N GLY A 847 41.42 25.58 17.48
CA GLY A 847 40.45 26.10 18.44
C GLY A 847 39.03 25.56 18.28
N ALA A 848 38.81 24.55 17.43
CA ALA A 848 37.52 23.90 17.31
C ALA A 848 37.16 23.13 18.60
N ARG A 849 35.89 23.20 19.00
CA ARG A 849 35.34 22.40 20.09
C ARG A 849 34.67 21.16 19.51
N LYS A 850 34.76 20.05 20.24
CA LYS A 850 34.15 18.78 19.84
C LYS A 850 32.84 18.57 20.57
N ILE A 851 31.82 18.12 19.85
CA ILE A 851 30.57 17.62 20.39
C ILE A 851 30.32 16.22 19.82
N VAL A 852 29.52 15.41 20.51
CA VAL A 852 29.06 14.11 19.99
C VAL A 852 27.54 14.16 19.92
N ILE A 853 27.00 13.82 18.76
CA ILE A 853 25.56 13.80 18.51
C ILE A 853 25.16 12.45 17.91
N SER A 854 23.86 12.17 17.89
CA SER A 854 23.27 11.10 17.08
C SER A 854 22.57 11.73 15.89
N PRO A 855 23.15 11.73 14.68
CA PRO A 855 22.49 12.25 13.49
C PRO A 855 21.16 11.53 13.23
N LEU A 856 20.18 12.26 12.72
CA LEU A 856 18.84 11.74 12.42
C LEU A 856 18.84 10.96 11.10
N GLU A 857 17.96 9.96 10.99
CA GLU A 857 17.64 9.35 9.70
C GLU A 857 16.74 10.25 8.84
N ASN A 858 15.80 10.97 9.47
CA ASN A 858 14.78 11.77 8.79
C ASN A 858 14.57 13.12 9.50
N GLU A 859 14.64 14.21 8.75
CA GLU A 859 14.38 15.57 9.26
C GLU A 859 12.99 16.11 8.92
N TYR A 860 12.19 15.42 8.09
CA TYR A 860 10.87 15.89 7.69
C TYR A 860 9.95 16.24 8.88
N PRO A 861 9.89 15.45 9.98
CA PRO A 861 9.09 15.81 11.15
C PRO A 861 9.45 17.18 11.73
N LEU A 862 10.75 17.56 11.74
CA LEU A 862 11.19 18.88 12.19
C LEU A 862 10.71 19.99 11.25
N TYR A 863 10.91 19.84 9.94
CA TYR A 863 10.43 20.84 8.97
C TYR A 863 8.91 21.02 9.05
N HIS A 864 8.19 19.91 9.12
CA HIS A 864 6.74 19.90 9.21
C HIS A 864 6.23 20.58 10.49
N TYR A 865 6.78 20.20 11.64
CA TYR A 865 6.44 20.82 12.92
C TYR A 865 6.68 22.34 12.90
N ASN A 866 7.84 22.78 12.38
CA ASN A 866 8.14 24.21 12.29
C ASN A 866 7.17 24.96 11.36
N TRP A 867 6.75 24.35 10.24
CA TRP A 867 5.75 24.92 9.36
C TRP A 867 4.42 25.13 10.09
N VAL A 868 3.91 24.13 10.81
CA VAL A 868 2.68 24.24 11.62
C VAL A 868 2.82 25.32 12.70
N GLN A 869 3.93 25.33 13.45
CA GLN A 869 4.17 26.32 14.50
C GLN A 869 4.27 27.76 13.95
N ASN A 870 4.81 27.94 12.75
CA ASN A 870 4.88 29.24 12.10
C ASN A 870 3.50 29.72 11.65
N ASN A 871 2.65 28.83 11.13
CA ASN A 871 1.27 29.17 10.77
C ASN A 871 0.45 29.56 12.01
N LEU A 872 0.56 28.80 13.11
CA LEU A 872 -0.05 29.14 14.40
C LEU A 872 0.34 30.55 14.86
N LYS A 873 1.63 30.88 14.87
CA LYS A 873 2.14 32.20 15.26
C LYS A 873 1.65 33.31 14.33
N LYS A 874 1.58 33.04 13.02
CA LYS A 874 1.09 33.99 12.02
C LYS A 874 -0.39 34.33 12.25
N VAL A 875 -1.24 33.31 12.44
CA VAL A 875 -2.67 33.48 12.71
C VAL A 875 -2.90 34.20 14.04
N GLU A 876 -2.20 33.79 15.10
CA GLU A 876 -2.27 34.43 16.42
C GLU A 876 -1.92 35.93 16.32
N LYS A 877 -0.80 36.27 15.66
CA LYS A 877 -0.36 37.65 15.50
C LYS A 877 -1.32 38.48 14.63
N ALA A 878 -1.79 37.93 13.51
CA ALA A 878 -2.65 38.67 12.58
C ALA A 878 -4.07 38.88 13.11
N SER A 879 -4.55 37.99 13.97
CA SER A 879 -5.89 38.06 14.57
C SER A 879 -5.91 38.69 15.96
N ASN A 880 -4.75 39.11 16.50
CA ASN A 880 -4.57 39.49 17.90
C ASN A 880 -5.08 38.40 18.88
N GLY A 881 -4.81 37.13 18.55
CA GLY A 881 -5.14 35.96 19.34
C GLY A 881 -6.61 35.55 19.35
N ARG A 882 -7.42 36.09 18.43
CA ARG A 882 -8.87 35.80 18.34
C ARG A 882 -9.19 34.56 17.52
N ILE A 883 -8.30 34.15 16.62
CA ILE A 883 -8.52 33.02 15.71
C ILE A 883 -7.57 31.89 16.07
N GLY A 884 -8.11 30.67 16.21
CA GLY A 884 -7.31 29.46 16.34
C GLY A 884 -6.95 28.87 14.98
N TYR A 885 -5.89 28.08 14.94
CA TYR A 885 -5.49 27.33 13.75
C TYR A 885 -5.22 25.88 14.12
N ILE A 886 -5.70 24.96 13.30
CA ILE A 886 -5.38 23.53 13.38
C ILE A 886 -4.94 23.06 12.01
N TYR A 887 -4.02 22.09 11.98
CA TYR A 887 -3.61 21.41 10.76
C TYR A 887 -3.87 19.90 10.92
N ILE A 888 -4.39 19.27 9.87
CA ILE A 888 -4.74 17.86 9.87
C ILE A 888 -3.95 17.17 8.74
N PRO A 889 -2.88 16.39 9.04
CA PRO A 889 -1.98 15.84 8.02
C PRO A 889 -2.57 14.70 7.19
N ASP A 890 -3.48 13.93 7.77
CA ASP A 890 -4.16 12.80 7.13
C ASP A 890 -5.52 12.57 7.81
N MET A 891 -6.27 11.59 7.36
CA MET A 891 -7.51 11.15 8.01
C MET A 891 -7.34 9.76 8.63
N GLY A 892 -6.16 9.47 9.16
CA GLY A 892 -5.84 8.27 9.92
C GLY A 892 -5.65 8.55 11.42
N PRO A 893 -5.01 7.63 12.16
CA PRO A 893 -4.72 7.81 13.56
C PRO A 893 -3.87 9.05 13.87
N GLU A 894 -2.91 9.42 13.01
CA GLU A 894 -2.10 10.61 13.23
C GLU A 894 -2.89 11.90 13.00
N GLY A 895 -3.77 11.94 12.00
CA GLY A 895 -4.75 13.01 11.81
C GLY A 895 -5.61 13.25 13.05
N LEU A 896 -6.08 12.19 13.72
CA LEU A 896 -6.80 12.30 14.99
C LEU A 896 -5.92 12.82 16.14
N ASN A 897 -4.65 12.40 16.19
CA ASN A 897 -3.69 12.90 17.17
C ASN A 897 -3.44 14.40 16.98
N GLU A 898 -3.16 14.85 15.75
CA GLU A 898 -2.91 16.27 15.45
C GLU A 898 -4.16 17.12 15.63
N PHE A 899 -5.33 16.62 15.20
CA PHE A 899 -6.61 17.28 15.49
C PHE A 899 -6.76 17.48 17.00
N SER A 900 -6.58 16.44 17.80
CA SER A 900 -6.69 16.54 19.27
C SER A 900 -5.62 17.47 19.87
N ARG A 901 -4.38 17.39 19.38
CA ARG A 901 -3.24 18.18 19.85
C ARG A 901 -3.45 19.67 19.64
N TYR A 902 -4.08 20.07 18.53
CA TYR A 902 -4.27 21.48 18.19
C TYR A 902 -5.68 22.01 18.44
N PHE A 903 -6.73 21.19 18.38
CA PHE A 903 -8.12 21.65 18.56
C PHE A 903 -8.42 22.05 20.01
N TYR A 904 -8.18 21.17 20.98
CA TYR A 904 -8.57 21.42 22.38
C TYR A 904 -7.86 22.63 23.00
N PRO A 905 -6.56 22.89 22.73
CA PRO A 905 -5.90 24.11 23.22
C PRO A 905 -6.41 25.42 22.59
N GLN A 906 -7.19 25.37 21.52
CA GLN A 906 -7.69 26.54 20.78
C GLN A 906 -9.16 26.88 21.11
N LEU A 907 -9.78 26.20 22.08
CA LEU A 907 -11.20 26.37 22.40
C LEU A 907 -11.55 27.73 23.05
N ASP A 908 -10.55 28.48 23.49
CA ASP A 908 -10.70 29.86 23.98
C ASP A 908 -10.78 30.89 22.84
N LYS A 909 -10.53 30.48 21.60
CA LYS A 909 -10.53 31.34 20.41
C LYS A 909 -11.95 31.57 19.89
N GLU A 910 -12.17 32.74 19.30
CA GLU A 910 -13.48 33.18 18.81
C GLU A 910 -13.85 32.59 17.45
N GLY A 911 -12.87 32.19 16.63
CA GLY A 911 -13.03 31.56 15.32
C GLY A 911 -11.91 30.55 15.05
N LEU A 912 -12.04 29.73 14.01
CA LEU A 912 -11.12 28.63 13.73
C LEU A 912 -10.77 28.52 12.24
N ILE A 913 -9.48 28.36 11.94
CA ILE A 913 -9.00 27.93 10.63
C ILE A 913 -8.62 26.46 10.72
N ILE A 914 -9.23 25.63 9.86
CA ILE A 914 -8.91 24.22 9.73
C ILE A 914 -8.10 24.04 8.44
N ASP A 915 -6.84 23.66 8.56
CA ASP A 915 -5.95 23.47 7.42
C ASP A 915 -5.88 21.99 7.03
N ASP A 916 -6.55 21.65 5.93
CA ASP A 916 -6.62 20.32 5.31
C ASP A 916 -5.71 20.22 4.07
N ARG A 917 -4.89 21.25 3.81
CA ARG A 917 -3.94 21.24 2.69
C ARG A 917 -2.97 20.08 2.84
N ALA A 918 -2.71 19.36 1.75
CA ALA A 918 -1.84 18.18 1.77
C ALA A 918 -2.27 17.04 2.71
N ASN A 919 -3.55 16.98 3.07
CA ASN A 919 -4.11 15.85 3.82
C ASN A 919 -3.99 14.53 3.03
N GLY A 920 -3.35 13.52 3.62
CA GLY A 920 -3.06 12.24 2.99
C GLY A 920 -4.24 11.25 2.88
N GLY A 921 -5.40 11.58 3.43
CA GLY A 921 -6.58 10.70 3.44
C GLY A 921 -6.55 9.62 4.53
N GLY A 922 -7.53 8.71 4.49
CA GLY A 922 -7.78 7.74 5.56
C GLY A 922 -9.27 7.41 5.64
N ASN A 923 -9.85 7.46 6.83
CA ASN A 923 -11.27 7.14 7.07
C ASN A 923 -11.90 7.82 8.30
N VAL A 924 -11.19 8.74 8.98
CA VAL A 924 -11.66 9.36 10.23
C VAL A 924 -12.37 10.70 10.03
N SER A 925 -12.51 11.20 8.78
CA SER A 925 -13.19 12.46 8.50
C SER A 925 -14.60 12.56 9.10
N PRO A 926 -15.43 11.48 9.16
CA PRO A 926 -16.75 11.58 9.79
C PRO A 926 -16.69 11.88 11.28
N MET A 927 -15.66 11.38 11.99
CA MET A 927 -15.47 11.64 13.43
C MET A 927 -15.12 13.11 13.67
N ILE A 928 -14.25 13.68 12.84
CA ILE A 928 -13.84 15.08 12.93
C ILE A 928 -15.01 16.01 12.57
N LEU A 929 -15.75 15.69 11.49
CA LEU A 929 -16.92 16.46 11.07
C LEU A 929 -18.03 16.43 12.13
N GLU A 930 -18.32 15.27 12.73
CA GLU A 930 -19.27 15.16 13.84
C GLU A 930 -18.88 16.11 14.97
N ARG A 931 -17.61 16.08 15.39
CA ARG A 931 -17.08 16.95 16.44
C ARG A 931 -17.21 18.44 16.11
N LEU A 932 -16.85 18.85 14.90
CA LEU A 932 -16.92 20.24 14.43
C LEU A 932 -18.36 20.74 14.24
N SER A 933 -19.31 19.83 14.01
CA SER A 933 -20.74 20.13 13.83
C SER A 933 -21.53 20.31 15.12
N ARG A 934 -20.95 19.99 16.28
CA ARG A 934 -21.65 20.08 17.58
C ARG A 934 -22.05 21.53 17.87
N GLU A 935 -23.31 21.71 18.28
CA GLU A 935 -23.83 22.98 18.78
C GLU A 935 -24.16 22.89 20.28
N PRO A 936 -23.89 23.95 21.07
CA PRO A 936 -24.23 23.95 22.48
C PRO A 936 -25.74 24.11 22.65
N TYR A 937 -26.41 23.09 23.19
CA TYR A 937 -27.84 23.18 23.54
C TYR A 937 -28.07 23.58 25.00
N ARG A 938 -27.02 23.54 25.83
CA ARG A 938 -27.06 23.96 27.24
C ARG A 938 -25.72 24.56 27.65
N LEU A 939 -25.77 25.59 28.50
CA LEU A 939 -24.60 26.21 29.11
C LEU A 939 -24.52 25.85 30.61
N THR A 940 -23.31 25.80 31.14
CA THR A 940 -23.04 25.51 32.56
C THR A 940 -22.28 26.64 33.22
N MET A 941 -22.44 26.75 34.54
CA MET A 941 -21.69 27.69 35.39
C MET A 941 -21.13 26.95 36.62
N GLY A 942 -19.97 27.39 37.10
CA GLY A 942 -19.41 26.96 38.37
C GLY A 942 -19.34 28.11 39.37
N ARG A 943 -19.54 27.84 40.66
CA ARG A 943 -19.34 28.86 41.71
C ARG A 943 -17.87 29.30 41.73
N GLY A 944 -17.63 30.61 41.69
CA GLY A 944 -16.28 31.16 41.79
C GLY A 944 -15.46 31.13 40.49
N THR A 945 -16.06 30.74 39.36
CA THR A 945 -15.43 30.83 38.04
C THR A 945 -16.23 31.75 37.11
N LYS A 946 -15.53 32.42 36.19
CA LYS A 946 -16.12 33.19 35.08
C LYS A 946 -16.33 32.35 33.81
N HIS A 947 -15.92 31.09 33.84
CA HIS A 947 -16.04 30.18 32.70
C HIS A 947 -17.50 29.77 32.50
N VAL A 948 -18.00 29.98 31.28
CA VAL A 948 -19.28 29.47 30.81
C VAL A 948 -18.98 28.19 30.03
N GLY A 949 -19.32 27.04 30.61
CA GLY A 949 -19.13 25.75 29.94
C GLY A 949 -20.26 25.46 28.95
N THR A 950 -19.99 24.58 27.98
CA THR A 950 -20.97 24.15 26.98
C THR A 950 -21.39 22.70 27.21
N ILE A 951 -22.56 22.32 26.70
CA ILE A 951 -23.00 20.93 26.58
C ILE A 951 -23.53 20.74 25.15
N PRO A 952 -22.91 19.85 24.33
CA PRO A 952 -21.71 19.05 24.63
C PRO A 952 -20.49 19.89 25.03
N ASP A 953 -19.55 19.30 25.78
CA ASP A 953 -18.36 20.01 26.25
C ASP A 953 -17.36 20.27 25.11
N ALA A 954 -16.50 21.28 25.28
CA ALA A 954 -15.42 21.63 24.36
C ALA A 954 -15.90 21.89 22.91
N VAL A 955 -16.93 22.73 22.77
CA VAL A 955 -17.53 23.11 21.47
C VAL A 955 -16.99 24.45 20.98
N GLN A 956 -16.59 24.51 19.69
CA GLN A 956 -16.21 25.75 19.02
C GLN A 956 -17.44 26.37 18.31
N VAL A 957 -17.93 27.50 18.83
CA VAL A 957 -19.18 28.15 18.40
C VAL A 957 -19.00 29.33 17.43
N GLY A 958 -17.77 29.56 16.99
CA GLY A 958 -17.40 30.66 16.11
C GLY A 958 -17.43 30.32 14.63
N PRO A 959 -17.17 31.33 13.77
CA PRO A 959 -16.94 31.13 12.36
C PRO A 959 -15.74 30.22 12.11
N LYS A 960 -15.83 29.42 11.06
CA LYS A 960 -14.82 28.45 10.65
C LYS A 960 -14.57 28.56 9.16
N VAL A 961 -13.33 28.35 8.74
CA VAL A 961 -12.98 28.16 7.33
C VAL A 961 -12.06 26.95 7.20
N CYS A 962 -12.12 26.29 6.05
CA CYS A 962 -11.26 25.16 5.73
C CYS A 962 -10.33 25.51 4.56
N LEU A 963 -9.03 25.35 4.76
CA LEU A 963 -8.03 25.49 3.70
C LEU A 963 -7.85 24.14 2.99
N ILE A 964 -7.90 24.16 1.66
CA ILE A 964 -7.74 22.98 0.81
C ILE A 964 -6.75 23.23 -0.32
N ASN A 965 -6.09 22.18 -0.81
CA ASN A 965 -5.29 22.29 -2.03
C ASN A 965 -5.27 21.00 -2.84
N LYS A 966 -4.59 21.04 -3.99
CA LYS A 966 -4.37 19.88 -4.86
C LYS A 966 -3.81 18.61 -4.19
N TYR A 967 -3.23 18.74 -3.00
CA TYR A 967 -2.67 17.63 -2.23
C TYR A 967 -3.61 17.06 -1.16
N SER A 968 -4.76 17.69 -0.88
CA SER A 968 -5.83 17.11 -0.04
C SER A 968 -6.45 15.93 -0.79
N ALA A 969 -6.36 14.71 -0.23
CA ALA A 969 -6.60 13.48 -0.97
C ALA A 969 -7.45 12.44 -0.24
N SER A 970 -8.27 11.69 -0.99
CA SER A 970 -9.09 10.57 -0.52
C SER A 970 -10.10 11.01 0.53
N ASP A 971 -9.94 10.58 1.79
CA ASP A 971 -10.83 11.06 2.85
C ASP A 971 -10.57 12.54 3.19
N GLY A 972 -9.40 13.08 2.78
CA GLY A 972 -9.13 14.52 2.69
C GLY A 972 -9.81 15.21 1.50
N ASP A 973 -10.42 14.48 0.56
CA ASP A 973 -11.42 15.05 -0.35
C ASP A 973 -12.82 15.03 0.29
N LEU A 974 -13.16 13.95 1.00
CA LEU A 974 -14.46 13.77 1.65
C LEU A 974 -14.65 14.74 2.83
N PHE A 975 -13.60 15.07 3.57
CA PHE A 975 -13.64 16.04 4.65
C PHE A 975 -14.13 17.44 4.20
N PRO A 976 -13.49 18.12 3.23
CA PRO A 976 -13.95 19.42 2.77
C PRO A 976 -15.32 19.34 2.06
N TRP A 977 -15.63 18.24 1.35
CA TRP A 977 -16.97 18.03 0.82
C TRP A 977 -18.03 17.99 1.93
N GLY A 978 -17.77 17.21 3.00
CA GLY A 978 -18.63 17.11 4.17
C GLY A 978 -18.73 18.41 4.96
N PHE A 979 -17.62 19.14 5.09
CA PHE A 979 -17.56 20.45 5.74
C PHE A 979 -18.51 21.45 5.08
N ARG A 980 -18.53 21.48 3.74
CA ARG A 980 -19.51 22.26 2.95
C ARG A 980 -20.93 21.71 3.10
N ALA A 981 -21.12 20.39 2.97
CA ALA A 981 -22.44 19.77 3.00
C ALA A 981 -23.19 19.98 4.33
N LEU A 982 -22.44 20.05 5.43
CA LEU A 982 -22.90 20.34 6.80
C LEU A 982 -23.00 21.84 7.11
N GLY A 983 -22.57 22.72 6.19
CA GLY A 983 -22.63 24.17 6.37
C GLY A 983 -21.69 24.73 7.43
N LEU A 984 -20.54 24.08 7.66
CA LEU A 984 -19.60 24.46 8.72
C LEU A 984 -18.81 25.75 8.43
N GLY A 985 -18.67 26.10 7.15
CA GLY A 985 -17.93 27.30 6.72
C GLY A 985 -17.53 27.25 5.25
N LYS A 986 -16.68 28.20 4.83
CA LYS A 986 -16.16 28.29 3.45
C LYS A 986 -14.90 27.46 3.25
N LEU A 987 -14.75 26.92 2.05
CA LEU A 987 -13.52 26.31 1.55
C LEU A 987 -12.68 27.36 0.80
N ILE A 988 -11.37 27.44 1.09
CA ILE A 988 -10.45 28.41 0.50
C ILE A 988 -9.21 27.68 0.00
N GLY A 989 -8.76 27.98 -1.22
CA GLY A 989 -7.51 27.43 -1.77
C GLY A 989 -7.64 26.95 -3.20
N THR A 990 -7.27 25.70 -3.49
CA THR A 990 -7.35 25.09 -4.84
C THR A 990 -8.11 23.77 -4.79
N ARG A 991 -8.60 23.33 -5.95
CA ARG A 991 -9.28 22.04 -6.13
C ARG A 991 -8.45 20.89 -5.54
N THR A 992 -9.10 19.99 -4.83
CA THR A 992 -8.47 18.83 -4.18
C THR A 992 -8.13 17.70 -5.16
N TRP A 993 -7.47 16.63 -4.68
CA TRP A 993 -6.94 15.54 -5.52
C TRP A 993 -8.02 14.78 -6.31
N GLY A 994 -9.18 14.53 -5.71
CA GLY A 994 -10.33 13.98 -6.41
C GLY A 994 -10.34 12.48 -6.64
N GLY A 995 -9.76 11.68 -5.75
CA GLY A 995 -9.84 10.22 -5.81
C GLY A 995 -10.51 9.66 -4.56
N ILE A 996 -11.74 9.17 -4.66
CA ILE A 996 -12.55 8.73 -3.50
C ILE A 996 -13.12 7.31 -3.62
N VAL A 997 -12.83 6.60 -4.71
CA VAL A 997 -13.17 5.18 -4.78
C VAL A 997 -12.21 4.43 -3.86
N GLY A 998 -12.68 3.98 -2.71
CA GLY A 998 -11.92 3.24 -1.71
C GLY A 998 -11.42 1.89 -2.22
N ILE A 999 -10.37 1.37 -1.59
CA ILE A 999 -9.66 0.16 -2.02
C ILE A 999 -10.10 -1.07 -1.25
N SER A 1000 -10.05 -2.23 -1.91
CA SER A 1000 -9.95 -3.52 -1.20
C SER A 1000 -8.53 -3.79 -0.69
N GLY A 1001 -8.39 -4.75 0.23
CA GLY A 1001 -7.10 -5.41 0.48
C GLY A 1001 -6.61 -6.18 -0.76
N PRO A 1002 -5.30 -6.48 -0.86
CA PRO A 1002 -4.76 -7.25 -1.96
C PRO A 1002 -5.17 -8.72 -1.84
N LEU A 1003 -5.31 -9.38 -2.99
CA LEU A 1003 -5.32 -10.84 -3.05
C LEU A 1003 -3.91 -11.38 -2.72
N PRO A 1004 -3.77 -12.62 -2.23
CA PRO A 1004 -2.44 -13.19 -2.03
C PRO A 1004 -1.81 -13.47 -3.39
N TYR A 1005 -0.78 -12.75 -3.83
CA TYR A 1005 -0.05 -13.08 -5.07
C TYR A 1005 1.19 -13.93 -4.74
N MET A 1006 1.60 -14.78 -5.67
CA MET A 1006 2.71 -15.72 -5.46
C MET A 1006 4.03 -15.06 -5.04
N ASP A 1007 4.35 -13.88 -5.56
CA ASP A 1007 5.60 -13.15 -5.28
C ASP A 1007 5.44 -12.03 -4.23
N GLY A 1008 4.27 -11.94 -3.59
CA GLY A 1008 3.93 -10.89 -2.64
C GLY A 1008 3.49 -9.56 -3.26
N THR A 1009 3.16 -9.53 -4.55
CA THR A 1009 2.57 -8.34 -5.20
C THR A 1009 1.37 -7.82 -4.41
N ASP A 1010 1.29 -6.49 -4.24
CA ASP A 1010 0.15 -5.82 -3.63
C ASP A 1010 -0.61 -5.03 -4.72
N ILE A 1011 -1.76 -5.57 -5.13
CA ILE A 1011 -2.72 -4.91 -6.00
C ILE A 1011 -3.87 -4.35 -5.16
N ARG A 1012 -4.12 -3.05 -5.25
CA ARG A 1012 -5.29 -2.40 -4.65
C ARG A 1012 -6.31 -2.11 -5.74
N VAL A 1013 -7.48 -2.76 -5.63
CA VAL A 1013 -8.60 -2.59 -6.56
C VAL A 1013 -9.57 -1.56 -5.99
N PRO A 1014 -9.97 -0.53 -6.76
CA PRO A 1014 -11.05 0.39 -6.37
C PRO A 1014 -12.38 -0.36 -6.26
N PHE A 1015 -12.92 -0.45 -5.05
CA PHE A 1015 -13.96 -1.43 -4.67
C PHE A 1015 -15.28 -0.79 -4.20
N PHE A 1016 -15.26 0.39 -3.60
CA PHE A 1016 -16.45 1.07 -3.08
C PHE A 1016 -16.31 2.59 -3.14
N THR A 1017 -17.40 3.36 -3.12
CA THR A 1017 -17.33 4.83 -3.14
C THR A 1017 -18.56 5.50 -2.53
N SER A 1018 -18.52 6.82 -2.41
CA SER A 1018 -19.56 7.67 -1.82
C SER A 1018 -20.41 8.36 -2.89
N TYR A 1019 -21.66 8.65 -2.55
CA TYR A 1019 -22.57 9.49 -3.33
C TYR A 1019 -23.23 10.53 -2.42
N ASP A 1020 -23.76 11.60 -3.01
CA ASP A 1020 -24.41 12.66 -2.26
C ASP A 1020 -25.76 12.20 -1.70
N ALA A 1021 -25.91 12.24 -0.38
CA ALA A 1021 -27.15 11.88 0.31
C ALA A 1021 -28.35 12.77 -0.08
N LYS A 1022 -28.13 14.02 -0.54
CA LYS A 1022 -29.21 14.93 -0.95
C LYS A 1022 -29.71 14.68 -2.37
N THR A 1023 -28.83 14.28 -3.29
CA THR A 1023 -29.13 14.20 -4.73
C THR A 1023 -29.07 12.79 -5.30
N GLY A 1024 -28.46 11.83 -4.58
CA GLY A 1024 -28.21 10.47 -5.06
C GLY A 1024 -27.18 10.38 -6.19
N GLN A 1025 -26.42 11.44 -6.45
CA GLN A 1025 -25.42 11.49 -7.52
C GLN A 1025 -24.02 11.15 -7.00
N TRP A 1026 -23.19 10.58 -7.87
CA TRP A 1026 -21.75 10.40 -7.61
C TRP A 1026 -21.07 11.74 -7.34
N ILE A 1027 -20.06 11.72 -6.48
CA ILE A 1027 -19.33 12.93 -6.06
C ILE A 1027 -17.83 12.76 -6.28
N ILE A 1028 -17.12 13.87 -6.49
CA ILE A 1028 -15.66 14.04 -6.36
C ILE A 1028 -14.77 13.26 -7.36
N GLU A 1029 -15.01 11.98 -7.62
CA GLU A 1029 -14.08 11.11 -8.36
C GLU A 1029 -13.66 11.70 -9.71
N ASN A 1030 -12.35 11.73 -9.95
CA ASN A 1030 -11.67 12.34 -11.09
C ASN A 1030 -11.91 13.86 -11.28
N HIS A 1031 -12.35 14.57 -10.23
CA HIS A 1031 -12.52 16.03 -10.25
C HIS A 1031 -11.98 16.69 -8.98
N GLY A 1032 -12.34 16.22 -7.78
CA GLY A 1032 -12.01 16.88 -6.51
C GLY A 1032 -13.13 17.75 -5.97
N VAL A 1033 -12.81 18.57 -4.98
CA VAL A 1033 -13.68 19.55 -4.35
C VAL A 1033 -13.17 20.93 -4.70
N ASP A 1034 -13.97 21.69 -5.43
CA ASP A 1034 -13.65 23.09 -5.74
C ASP A 1034 -13.80 23.97 -4.50
N PRO A 1035 -12.90 24.94 -4.26
CA PRO A 1035 -13.03 25.91 -3.16
C PRO A 1035 -14.16 26.90 -3.43
N ASP A 1036 -14.71 27.49 -2.37
CA ASP A 1036 -15.64 28.63 -2.49
C ASP A 1036 -14.88 29.92 -2.85
N ILE A 1037 -13.62 30.01 -2.43
CA ILE A 1037 -12.70 31.10 -2.77
C ILE A 1037 -11.42 30.48 -3.37
N LEU A 1038 -11.30 30.55 -4.70
CA LEU A 1038 -10.13 30.06 -5.43
C LEU A 1038 -8.93 31.00 -5.24
N ILE A 1039 -7.86 30.48 -4.65
CA ILE A 1039 -6.55 31.12 -4.51
C ILE A 1039 -5.48 30.05 -4.73
N ASP A 1040 -4.77 30.13 -5.84
CA ASP A 1040 -3.51 29.39 -6.04
C ASP A 1040 -2.37 30.32 -5.61
N ASN A 1041 -1.55 29.88 -4.66
CA ASN A 1041 -0.44 30.68 -4.16
C ASN A 1041 0.53 30.96 -5.32
N ASP A 1042 0.95 32.22 -5.49
CA ASP A 1042 2.05 32.55 -6.38
C ASP A 1042 3.33 31.85 -5.89
N PRO A 1043 3.95 30.96 -6.70
CA PRO A 1043 5.12 30.20 -6.31
C PRO A 1043 6.30 31.06 -5.81
N VAL A 1044 6.53 32.23 -6.40
CA VAL A 1044 7.64 33.11 -5.98
C VAL A 1044 7.31 33.75 -4.65
N LYS A 1045 6.06 34.19 -4.44
CA LYS A 1045 5.64 34.73 -3.14
C LYS A 1045 5.68 33.67 -2.03
N GLU A 1046 5.19 32.48 -2.32
CA GLU A 1046 5.19 31.34 -1.39
C GLU A 1046 6.62 30.96 -0.97
N TRP A 1047 7.55 30.88 -1.93
CA TRP A 1047 8.97 30.66 -1.63
C TRP A 1047 9.55 31.72 -0.67
N ASN A 1048 9.10 32.97 -0.81
CA ASN A 1048 9.53 34.08 0.04
C ASN A 1048 8.72 34.18 1.37
N GLY A 1049 7.88 33.19 1.68
CA GLY A 1049 7.16 33.08 2.95
C GLY A 1049 5.77 33.71 2.97
N GLU A 1050 5.24 34.14 1.83
CA GLU A 1050 3.88 34.67 1.72
C GLU A 1050 2.89 33.57 1.31
N ASP A 1051 2.14 33.08 2.29
CA ASP A 1051 1.00 32.18 2.08
C ASP A 1051 -0.30 32.99 1.88
N GLU A 1052 -0.72 33.15 0.61
CA GLU A 1052 -1.89 33.94 0.21
C GLU A 1052 -3.20 33.27 0.64
N GLN A 1053 -3.27 31.94 0.59
CA GLN A 1053 -4.42 31.16 1.07
C GLN A 1053 -4.65 31.37 2.57
N LEU A 1054 -3.62 31.23 3.40
CA LEU A 1054 -3.73 31.46 4.84
C LEU A 1054 -4.08 32.92 5.17
N ASN A 1055 -3.51 33.88 4.44
CA ASN A 1055 -3.87 35.29 4.59
C ASN A 1055 -5.36 35.52 4.33
N LYS A 1056 -5.92 34.89 3.27
CA LYS A 1056 -7.34 35.00 2.96
C LYS A 1056 -8.22 34.34 4.01
N ALA A 1057 -7.83 33.19 4.54
CA ALA A 1057 -8.56 32.54 5.64
C ALA A 1057 -8.64 33.43 6.89
N ILE A 1058 -7.54 34.09 7.26
CA ILE A 1058 -7.54 35.06 8.36
C ILE A 1058 -8.50 36.22 8.07
N GLU A 1059 -8.46 36.78 6.86
CA GLU A 1059 -9.35 37.87 6.44
C GLU A 1059 -10.83 37.46 6.54
N GLU A 1060 -11.19 36.28 6.03
CA GLU A 1060 -12.57 35.82 5.98
C GLU A 1060 -13.13 35.52 7.38
N VAL A 1061 -12.35 34.85 8.23
CA VAL A 1061 -12.77 34.62 9.63
C VAL A 1061 -12.89 35.94 10.39
N MET A 1062 -11.94 36.88 10.21
CA MET A 1062 -12.02 38.20 10.86
C MET A 1062 -13.25 38.99 10.40
N LYS A 1063 -13.67 38.83 9.15
CA LYS A 1063 -14.89 39.42 8.61
C LYS A 1063 -16.14 38.80 9.26
N GLU A 1064 -16.24 37.47 9.30
CA GLU A 1064 -17.38 36.79 9.92
C GLU A 1064 -17.46 37.02 11.44
N LEU A 1065 -16.32 37.26 12.10
CA LEU A 1065 -16.26 37.63 13.51
C LEU A 1065 -16.92 38.98 13.82
N GLN A 1066 -17.13 39.87 12.85
CA GLN A 1066 -17.83 41.15 13.06
C GLN A 1066 -19.31 40.94 13.38
N ASP A 1067 -19.91 39.87 12.85
CA ASP A 1067 -21.32 39.52 13.03
C ASP A 1067 -21.53 38.44 14.11
N ARG A 1068 -20.44 37.95 14.72
CA ARG A 1068 -20.47 36.89 15.73
C ARG A 1068 -21.20 37.37 16.99
N LYS A 1069 -22.18 36.58 17.42
CA LYS A 1069 -22.80 36.72 18.75
C LYS A 1069 -22.07 35.81 19.75
N PRO A 1070 -21.47 36.34 20.83
CA PRO A 1070 -20.88 35.49 21.86
C PRO A 1070 -21.98 34.70 22.58
N LEU A 1071 -21.58 33.58 23.23
CA LEU A 1071 -22.50 32.85 24.08
C LEU A 1071 -23.05 33.76 25.18
N PRO A 1072 -24.32 33.58 25.57
CA PRO A 1072 -24.88 34.30 26.71
C PRO A 1072 -24.02 34.14 27.96
N PRO A 1073 -23.81 35.22 28.74
CA PRO A 1073 -23.12 35.11 30.02
C PRO A 1073 -23.97 34.34 31.03
N VAL A 1074 -23.38 34.04 32.19
CA VAL A 1074 -24.13 33.49 33.34
C VAL A 1074 -25.30 34.44 33.68
N PRO A 1075 -26.55 33.93 33.80
CA PRO A 1075 -27.68 34.75 34.20
C PRO A 1075 -27.49 35.42 35.56
N ALA A 1076 -28.26 36.48 35.83
CA ALA A 1076 -28.28 37.09 37.16
C ALA A 1076 -28.62 36.04 38.25
N PRO A 1077 -28.06 36.18 39.47
CA PRO A 1077 -28.35 35.26 40.57
C PRO A 1077 -29.86 35.14 40.82
N ARG A 1078 -30.34 33.92 41.02
CA ARG A 1078 -31.73 33.68 41.42
C ARG A 1078 -31.89 34.11 42.88
N ASP A 1079 -32.79 35.05 43.11
CA ASP A 1079 -33.23 35.46 44.44
C ASP A 1079 -34.69 35.02 44.63
N PHE A 1080 -34.90 33.96 45.40
CA PHE A 1080 -36.23 33.43 45.72
C PHE A 1080 -36.84 34.07 46.98
N SER A 1081 -36.18 35.08 47.58
CA SER A 1081 -36.68 35.80 48.76
C SER A 1081 -37.61 36.97 48.41
N LYS A 1082 -37.75 37.28 47.12
CA LYS A 1082 -38.66 38.28 46.57
C LYS A 1082 -39.92 37.65 46.00
#